data_AF-A0A495QL66-F1
#
_entry.id   AF-A0A495QL66-F1
#
_cell.length_a   1.000
_cell.length_b   1.000
_cell.length_c   1.000
_cell.angle_alpha   90.00
_cell.angle_beta   90.00
_cell.angle_gamma   90.00
#
_symmetry.space_group_name_H-M   'P 1'
#
loop_
_entity.id
_entity.type
_entity.pdbx_description
1 polymer ?
#
loop_
_entity_poly.entity_id
_entity_poly.type
_entity_poly.pdbx_seq_one_letter_code
_entity_poly.pdbx_strand_id
1 'polypeptide(L)'
;MPKGPDWPARLDVRALLKDGWRPTPFREFVVKIHSRCNLACSYCYMYEMADQSWRTQPRRMADATIDAVARRIAEHVESNGLSRIELILHGGEPLLAGPASLRHAVTAVRKAVGGGVTVGASLQTNGILLDSEFLELFAELGVRVSVSLDGDEEGHDRHRRAPNGSGSHRRVVTGLERLLEPRYRHLFAGFLSTIDLRNDPVTTYEALLDFGPPSLDFLLPHGTWDSPPPRAVAAASTASSDAPYGDWLVRVFDRWYKAPESETRVRLFNEIIRMVFGRPSRMESVGLSPFAAAVIETNGAIEQVDTLKAAYEGAPRTPLHVSRDSLDEALMLPSFAARQIGLRALSDECLDCDLVRICGGGLYPHRYRAGSGFANPSVYCRDLFRLISHIATTVRRDFSDLRKSGRQRIEIKGSDERNRVINPSRHTVPEKVFLEMAVGGGGAEAVGALQAAQRSKRLLLLRGARDHAMRIDPDRAGPVREAYRLIAAVQRADPGAARAVLDYPTVAASALRALQNLSGESPDLRACADRLGAIAAAAAIRAGFPAAVELPATAGRVVLPSLGAATVAGGDRVVVRSGPDGAAVGPVELPATLDEDGPGWTALYRLTAEHEGVPVGFALDELDPDRMPGADLASRPLTDEELARWRTRLDAAWALLVDGHRAVADEVRSLITVLTPLTAPPAGESSATSKQALGNVGVSTPRDVQGLAVTLAHEVQHVKLTALIDLVPLTLPDDGGRYYAPWREDPRPLAGLLQGAYAHLGVVAFWRRERATGNAGAAGRADVEFARWRTATAQAISTLLESGRLTDAGEAFVTVMGRTLEAWCAEPVPADAEERAAAAADRHLARWRERPDGETVTVR
;
A
#
# COMPACT_ATOMS: atom_id res chain seq x y z
N MET A 1 -6.04 -39.40 35.25
CA MET A 1 -4.82 -39.00 34.52
C MET A 1 -4.34 -37.69 35.11
N PRO A 2 -3.04 -37.50 35.41
CA PRO A 2 -2.55 -36.18 35.79
C PRO A 2 -2.92 -35.20 34.69
N LYS A 3 -3.55 -34.07 35.03
CA LYS A 3 -3.77 -33.00 34.05
C LYS A 3 -2.40 -32.57 33.54
N GLY A 4 -2.17 -32.67 32.23
CA GLY A 4 -0.94 -32.18 31.61
C GLY A 4 -0.76 -30.67 31.86
N PRO A 5 0.41 -30.10 31.55
CA PRO A 5 0.67 -28.70 31.79
C PRO A 5 -0.29 -27.80 30.99
N ASP A 6 -0.75 -26.71 31.60
CA ASP A 6 -1.70 -25.76 31.02
C ASP A 6 -1.16 -25.17 29.70
N TRP A 7 -2.05 -24.81 28.78
CA TRP A 7 -1.65 -24.14 27.54
C TRP A 7 -1.06 -22.75 27.85
N PRO A 8 0.11 -22.36 27.29
CA PRO A 8 0.81 -22.97 26.16
C PRO A 8 2.00 -23.88 26.53
N ALA A 9 2.22 -24.23 27.80
CA ALA A 9 3.42 -24.98 28.21
C ALA A 9 3.53 -26.37 27.55
N ARG A 10 2.41 -26.93 27.07
CA ARG A 10 2.35 -28.18 26.29
C ARG A 10 2.62 -28.03 24.78
N LEU A 11 2.86 -26.83 24.25
CA LEU A 11 3.07 -26.59 22.82
C LEU A 11 4.47 -27.05 22.38
N ASP A 12 4.54 -27.94 21.39
CA ASP A 12 5.79 -28.37 20.76
C ASP A 12 6.19 -27.43 19.63
N VAL A 13 7.08 -26.50 19.94
CA VAL A 13 7.62 -25.53 18.96
C VAL A 13 8.48 -26.22 17.89
N ARG A 14 9.13 -27.35 18.19
CA ARG A 14 9.92 -28.08 17.19
C ARG A 14 9.02 -28.76 16.16
N ALA A 15 7.87 -29.27 16.58
CA ALA A 15 6.85 -29.78 15.66
C ALA A 15 6.35 -28.65 14.73
N LEU A 16 6.04 -27.47 15.28
CA LEU A 16 5.63 -26.32 14.47
C LEU A 16 6.67 -25.95 13.40
N LEU A 17 7.96 -25.93 13.75
CA LEU A 17 9.04 -25.67 12.79
C LEU A 17 9.11 -26.72 11.67
N LYS A 18 8.93 -28.01 12.01
CA LYS A 18 8.87 -29.11 11.04
C LYS A 18 7.67 -28.96 10.10
N ASP A 19 6.55 -28.47 10.63
CA ASP A 19 5.32 -28.20 9.88
C ASP A 19 5.36 -26.87 9.09
N GLY A 20 6.56 -26.29 8.91
CA GLY A 20 6.78 -25.10 8.09
C GLY A 20 6.47 -23.76 8.75
N TRP A 21 6.04 -23.72 10.02
CA TRP A 21 5.93 -22.46 10.75
C TRP A 21 7.31 -21.85 10.97
N ARG A 22 7.40 -20.53 10.88
CA ARG A 22 8.62 -19.77 11.20
C ARG A 22 8.23 -18.64 12.15
N PRO A 23 9.00 -18.39 13.22
CA PRO A 23 8.71 -17.30 14.13
C PRO A 23 8.81 -15.96 13.40
N THR A 24 7.93 -15.02 13.77
CA THR A 24 8.02 -13.64 13.32
C THR A 24 9.01 -12.91 14.24
N PRO A 25 10.07 -12.30 13.69
CA PRO A 25 11.06 -11.58 14.49
C PRO A 25 10.43 -10.43 15.25
N PHE A 26 10.92 -10.16 16.46
CA PHE A 26 10.51 -9.00 17.23
C PHE A 26 10.80 -7.70 16.48
N ARG A 27 9.83 -6.78 16.51
CA ARG A 27 9.93 -5.43 15.95
C ARG A 27 9.67 -4.34 16.97
N GLU A 28 9.03 -4.69 18.07
CA GLU A 28 8.74 -3.78 19.18
C GLU A 28 9.48 -4.24 20.43
N PHE A 29 10.24 -3.34 21.05
CA PHE A 29 10.99 -3.62 22.27
C PHE A 29 10.49 -2.70 23.37
N VAL A 30 9.75 -3.26 24.33
CA VAL A 30 9.22 -2.53 25.47
C VAL A 30 10.24 -2.61 26.60
N VAL A 31 10.94 -1.51 26.84
CA VAL A 31 12.01 -1.45 27.84
C VAL A 31 11.49 -0.76 29.09
N LYS A 32 11.43 -1.49 30.20
CA LYS A 32 11.06 -0.96 31.52
C LYS A 32 12.24 -0.20 32.10
N ILE A 33 12.25 1.11 31.93
CA ILE A 33 13.35 1.98 32.41
C ILE A 33 13.21 2.27 33.91
N HIS A 34 11.98 2.23 34.44
CA HIS A 34 11.70 2.40 35.87
C HIS A 34 10.55 1.50 36.32
N SER A 35 10.66 0.81 37.47
CA SER A 35 9.68 -0.20 37.93
C SER A 35 8.70 0.30 38.99
N ARG A 36 8.78 1.56 39.41
CA ARG A 36 7.83 2.19 40.34
C ARG A 36 7.07 3.32 39.65
N CYS A 37 5.90 3.65 40.18
CA CYS A 37 5.07 4.76 39.73
C CYS A 37 4.86 5.75 40.87
N ASN A 38 4.62 7.01 40.52
CA ASN A 38 4.21 8.08 41.44
C ASN A 38 2.67 8.19 41.57
N LEU A 39 1.92 7.26 40.96
CA LEU A 39 0.49 7.06 41.12
C LEU A 39 0.20 5.67 41.68
N ALA A 40 -0.97 5.54 42.32
CA ALA A 40 -1.54 4.31 42.86
C ALA A 40 -2.89 4.04 42.17
N CYS A 41 -2.85 3.84 40.85
CA CYS A 41 -4.09 3.64 40.07
C CYS A 41 -4.76 2.32 40.48
N SER A 42 -6.03 2.36 40.88
CA SER A 42 -6.70 1.19 41.48
C SER A 42 -6.96 0.01 40.54
N TYR A 43 -6.89 0.21 39.22
CA TYR A 43 -6.98 -0.85 38.22
C TYR A 43 -5.61 -1.30 37.67
N CYS A 44 -4.50 -0.76 38.18
CA CYS A 44 -3.19 -0.95 37.55
C CYS A 44 -2.78 -2.42 37.58
N TYR A 45 -2.75 -3.06 36.41
CA TYR A 45 -2.40 -4.48 36.28
C TYR A 45 -0.97 -4.79 36.76
N MET A 46 -0.09 -3.79 36.82
CA MET A 46 1.28 -3.94 37.32
C MET A 46 1.36 -4.03 38.85
N TYR A 47 0.43 -3.40 39.59
CA TYR A 47 0.56 -3.20 41.04
C TYR A 47 -0.59 -3.84 41.85
N GLU A 48 -1.78 -3.95 41.27
CA GLU A 48 -3.02 -4.32 41.96
C GLU A 48 -3.56 -5.70 41.55
N MET A 49 -2.93 -6.38 40.59
CA MET A 49 -3.40 -7.68 40.08
C MET A 49 -2.53 -8.87 40.55
N ALA A 50 -2.75 -10.04 39.96
CA ALA A 50 -2.26 -11.32 40.47
C ALA A 50 -0.73 -11.38 40.61
N ASP A 51 0.01 -10.80 39.68
CA ASP A 51 1.47 -10.74 39.75
C ASP A 51 1.99 -9.55 40.58
N GLN A 52 2.89 -9.85 41.50
CA GLN A 52 3.49 -8.91 42.43
C GLN A 52 5.02 -8.85 42.33
N SER A 53 5.58 -9.42 41.25
CA SER A 53 7.02 -9.49 40.99
C SER A 53 7.68 -8.12 40.84
N TRP A 54 6.91 -7.06 40.57
CA TRP A 54 7.39 -5.68 40.56
C TRP A 54 8.07 -5.29 41.88
N ARG A 55 7.64 -5.87 43.02
CA ARG A 55 8.18 -5.54 44.35
C ARG A 55 9.67 -5.83 44.48
N THR A 56 10.15 -6.86 43.79
CA THR A 56 11.56 -7.27 43.80
C THR A 56 12.38 -6.66 42.68
N GLN A 57 11.75 -5.97 41.72
CA GLN A 57 12.47 -5.33 40.61
C GLN A 57 13.29 -4.12 41.08
N PRO A 58 14.51 -3.91 40.55
CA PRO A 58 15.26 -2.67 40.72
C PRO A 58 14.41 -1.47 40.33
N ARG A 59 14.49 -0.37 41.10
CA ARG A 59 13.67 0.82 40.83
C ARG A 59 13.95 1.42 39.46
N ARG A 60 15.24 1.56 39.11
CA ARG A 60 15.73 2.07 37.83
C ARG A 60 16.58 0.99 37.16
N MET A 61 16.50 0.89 35.84
CA MET A 61 17.41 0.06 35.04
C MET A 61 18.83 0.64 35.09
N ALA A 62 19.83 -0.17 35.41
CA ALA A 62 21.22 0.27 35.45
C ALA A 62 21.76 0.52 34.03
N ASP A 63 22.68 1.47 33.87
CA ASP A 63 23.26 1.82 32.56
C ASP A 63 23.93 0.61 31.88
N ALA A 64 24.65 -0.22 32.65
CA ALA A 64 25.22 -1.47 32.14
C ALA A 64 24.14 -2.47 31.63
N THR A 65 22.93 -2.42 32.19
CA THR A 65 21.79 -3.22 31.70
C THR A 65 21.21 -2.63 30.43
N ILE A 66 21.11 -1.30 30.34
CA ILE A 66 20.71 -0.58 29.12
C ILE A 66 21.66 -0.93 27.96
N ASP A 67 22.97 -0.91 28.20
CA ASP A 67 23.96 -1.29 27.19
C ASP A 67 23.80 -2.75 26.73
N ALA A 68 23.52 -3.66 27.67
CA ALA A 68 23.23 -5.06 27.34
C ALA A 68 21.96 -5.20 26.51
N VAL A 69 20.89 -4.45 26.84
CA VAL A 69 19.65 -4.39 26.04
C VAL A 69 19.93 -3.91 24.63
N ALA A 70 20.65 -2.79 24.48
CA ALA A 70 20.99 -2.22 23.19
C ALA A 70 21.75 -3.22 22.30
N ARG A 71 22.74 -3.92 22.89
CA ARG A 71 23.48 -4.97 22.20
C ARG A 71 22.57 -6.12 21.75
N ARG A 72 21.68 -6.64 22.62
CA ARG A 72 20.78 -7.74 22.24
C ARG A 72 19.78 -7.33 21.15
N ILE A 73 19.28 -6.09 21.18
CA ILE A 73 18.43 -5.57 20.11
C ILE A 73 19.21 -5.50 18.79
N ALA A 74 20.46 -5.05 18.80
CA ALA A 74 21.30 -5.01 17.60
C ALA A 74 21.58 -6.41 17.03
N GLU A 75 21.95 -7.38 17.87
CA GLU A 75 22.14 -8.78 17.48
C GLU A 75 20.87 -9.35 16.81
N HIS A 76 19.70 -9.07 17.38
CA HIS A 76 18.40 -9.49 16.85
C HIS A 76 18.07 -8.84 15.50
N VAL A 77 18.33 -7.53 15.39
CA VAL A 77 18.11 -6.74 14.17
C VAL A 77 18.96 -7.26 13.02
N GLU A 78 20.24 -7.51 13.28
CA GLU A 78 21.20 -8.02 12.30
C GLU A 78 20.82 -9.44 11.85
N SER A 79 20.61 -10.36 12.80
CA SER A 79 20.30 -11.77 12.53
C SER A 79 19.02 -11.96 11.71
N ASN A 80 18.07 -11.02 11.82
CA ASN A 80 16.78 -11.06 11.14
C ASN A 80 16.66 -10.05 9.98
N GLY A 81 17.73 -9.33 9.63
CA GLY A 81 17.74 -8.37 8.52
C GLY A 81 16.69 -7.26 8.64
N LEU A 82 16.46 -6.75 9.86
CA LEU A 82 15.41 -5.76 10.11
C LEU A 82 15.86 -4.35 9.72
N SER A 83 15.10 -3.67 8.85
CA SER A 83 15.36 -2.28 8.47
C SER A 83 14.64 -1.25 9.36
N ARG A 84 13.72 -1.69 10.23
CA ARG A 84 12.98 -0.83 11.15
C ARG A 84 12.56 -1.56 12.42
N ILE A 85 12.71 -0.88 13.55
CA ILE A 85 12.23 -1.30 14.87
C ILE A 85 11.57 -0.13 15.62
N GLU A 86 10.79 -0.44 16.64
CA GLU A 86 10.23 0.53 17.58
C GLU A 86 10.73 0.24 19.00
N LEU A 87 11.37 1.22 19.62
CA LEU A 87 11.77 1.24 21.01
C LEU A 87 10.69 1.94 21.83
N ILE A 88 10.07 1.23 22.76
CA ILE A 88 9.00 1.73 23.62
C ILE A 88 9.58 1.86 25.03
N LEU A 89 9.86 3.10 25.44
CA LEU A 89 10.24 3.42 26.81
C LEU A 89 9.00 3.34 27.68
N HIS A 90 9.00 2.39 28.59
CA HIS A 90 7.91 2.16 29.52
C HIS A 90 8.46 2.03 30.93
N GLY A 91 7.57 1.87 31.89
CA GLY A 91 7.88 1.58 33.26
C GLY A 91 6.63 1.73 34.11
N GLY A 92 6.75 1.67 35.42
CA GLY A 92 5.72 2.18 36.30
C GLY A 92 5.36 3.61 35.93
N GLU A 93 6.31 4.51 36.11
CA GLU A 93 6.35 5.82 35.46
C GLU A 93 7.77 6.03 34.91
N PRO A 94 7.99 5.99 33.59
CA PRO A 94 9.33 6.06 33.02
C PRO A 94 10.04 7.41 33.26
N LEU A 95 9.31 8.51 33.42
CA LEU A 95 9.91 9.82 33.68
C LEU A 95 10.66 9.88 35.03
N LEU A 96 10.36 8.97 35.97
CA LEU A 96 11.09 8.86 37.24
C LEU A 96 12.56 8.42 37.07
N ALA A 97 12.95 7.87 35.93
CA ALA A 97 14.35 7.52 35.68
C ALA A 97 15.24 8.72 35.37
N GLY A 98 14.64 9.87 35.05
CA GLY A 98 15.31 11.12 34.75
C GLY A 98 15.85 11.23 33.30
N PRO A 99 16.10 12.46 32.84
CA PRO A 99 16.50 12.76 31.45
C PRO A 99 17.75 11.99 30.98
N ALA A 100 18.77 11.87 31.82
CA ALA A 100 20.02 11.21 31.48
C ALA A 100 19.83 9.72 31.15
N SER A 101 18.99 9.02 31.93
CA SER A 101 18.72 7.59 31.71
C SER A 101 17.92 7.35 30.43
N LEU A 102 16.93 8.20 30.15
CA LEU A 102 16.12 8.11 28.92
C LEU A 102 16.98 8.41 27.69
N ARG A 103 17.84 9.44 27.77
CA ARG A 103 18.82 9.75 26.73
C ARG A 103 19.71 8.56 26.45
N HIS A 104 20.31 7.98 27.48
CA HIS A 104 21.22 6.85 27.35
C HIS A 104 20.53 5.65 26.69
N ALA A 105 19.30 5.31 27.09
CA ALA A 105 18.54 4.22 26.49
C ALA A 105 18.31 4.40 24.98
N VAL A 106 17.86 5.57 24.55
CA VAL A 106 17.59 5.85 23.13
C VAL A 106 18.87 5.87 22.31
N THR A 107 19.93 6.55 22.81
CA THR A 107 21.18 6.68 22.06
C THR A 107 21.97 5.38 22.01
N ALA A 108 21.96 4.58 23.09
CA ALA A 108 22.62 3.27 23.11
C ALA A 108 22.01 2.33 22.07
N VAL A 109 20.68 2.22 22.00
CA VAL A 109 20.00 1.36 21.00
C VAL A 109 20.29 1.85 19.58
N ARG A 110 20.13 3.15 19.30
CA ARG A 110 20.40 3.71 17.97
C ARG A 110 21.86 3.50 17.53
N LYS A 111 22.81 3.69 18.45
CA LYS A 111 24.23 3.45 18.19
C LYS A 111 24.51 1.99 17.91
N ALA A 112 23.91 1.08 18.67
CA ALA A 112 24.14 -0.36 18.54
C ALA A 112 23.61 -0.93 17.22
N VAL A 113 22.44 -0.49 16.74
CA VAL A 113 21.85 -0.99 15.47
C VAL A 113 22.46 -0.35 14.21
N GLY A 114 23.16 0.79 14.34
CA GLY A 114 23.80 1.48 13.23
C GLY A 114 22.85 2.31 12.34
N GLY A 115 23.43 3.04 11.37
CA GLY A 115 22.72 4.02 10.54
C GLY A 115 21.81 3.44 9.44
N GLY A 116 21.87 2.13 9.18
CA GLY A 116 21.05 1.46 8.17
C GLY A 116 19.64 1.09 8.64
N VAL A 117 19.33 1.26 9.93
CA VAL A 117 18.09 0.80 10.57
C VAL A 117 17.33 2.00 11.15
N THR A 118 16.04 2.11 10.82
CA THR A 118 15.18 3.14 11.40
C THR A 118 14.71 2.72 12.80
N VAL A 119 15.10 3.47 13.83
CA VAL A 119 14.62 3.26 15.21
C VAL A 119 13.59 4.33 15.58
N GLY A 120 12.32 3.96 15.51
CA GLY A 120 11.25 4.75 16.11
C GLY A 120 11.33 4.66 17.63
N ALA A 121 11.16 5.79 18.33
CA ALA A 121 11.16 5.82 19.78
C ALA A 121 9.86 6.44 20.29
N SER A 122 9.27 5.81 21.31
CA SER A 122 8.08 6.34 21.98
C SER A 122 8.12 6.09 23.48
N LEU A 123 7.34 6.90 24.21
CA LEU A 123 7.21 6.87 25.65
C LEU A 123 5.74 6.78 26.03
N GLN A 124 5.40 5.95 27.02
CA GLN A 124 4.09 5.94 27.67
C GLN A 124 4.21 6.46 29.09
N THR A 125 3.52 7.55 29.41
CA THR A 125 3.61 8.23 30.72
C THR A 125 2.22 8.51 31.30
N ASN A 126 2.14 8.65 32.62
CA ASN A 126 0.97 9.22 33.28
C ASN A 126 0.86 10.75 33.10
N GLY A 127 1.90 11.41 32.60
CA GLY A 127 1.89 12.81 32.20
C GLY A 127 2.16 13.83 33.31
N ILE A 128 2.21 13.41 34.58
CA ILE A 128 2.36 14.33 35.72
C ILE A 128 3.72 15.03 35.74
N LEU A 129 4.76 14.33 35.28
CA LEU A 129 6.14 14.82 35.27
C LEU A 129 6.53 15.44 33.92
N LEU A 130 5.57 15.65 33.01
CA LEU A 130 5.86 16.31 31.74
C LEU A 130 6.09 17.81 31.96
N ASP A 131 7.34 18.23 31.75
CA ASP A 131 7.80 19.61 31.78
C ASP A 131 8.69 19.91 30.57
N SER A 132 9.21 21.15 30.50
CA SER A 132 10.03 21.60 29.38
C SER A 132 11.33 20.80 29.23
N GLU A 133 11.96 20.36 30.33
CA GLU A 133 13.22 19.60 30.27
C GLU A 133 13.01 18.27 29.54
N PHE A 134 11.95 17.54 29.88
CA PHE A 134 11.61 16.30 29.19
C PHE A 134 11.15 16.54 27.75
N LEU A 135 10.36 17.58 27.49
CA LEU A 135 9.87 17.88 26.14
C LEU A 135 11.01 18.31 25.20
N GLU A 136 11.99 19.06 25.69
CA GLU A 136 13.21 19.40 24.94
C GLU A 136 14.04 18.16 24.62
N LEU A 137 14.23 17.27 25.60
CA LEU A 137 14.89 15.99 25.39
C LEU A 137 14.17 15.15 24.33
N PHE A 138 12.84 15.09 24.38
CA PHE A 138 12.06 14.30 23.42
C PHE A 138 12.03 14.91 22.03
N ALA A 139 12.05 16.24 21.91
CA ALA A 139 12.23 16.94 20.64
C ALA A 139 13.59 16.63 20.02
N GLU A 140 14.66 16.71 20.82
CA GLU A 140 16.01 16.39 20.37
C GLU A 140 16.13 14.94 19.89
N LEU A 141 15.56 14.00 20.64
CA LEU A 141 15.66 12.58 20.35
C LEU A 141 14.57 12.07 19.39
N GLY A 142 13.58 12.89 19.02
CA GLY A 142 12.43 12.45 18.22
C GLY A 142 11.59 11.37 18.92
N VAL A 143 11.42 11.46 20.24
CA VAL A 143 10.62 10.51 21.04
C VAL A 143 9.16 10.98 21.05
N ARG A 144 8.24 10.13 20.59
CA ARG A 144 6.80 10.45 20.64
C ARG A 144 6.19 10.07 21.99
N VAL A 145 5.27 10.87 22.51
CA VAL A 145 4.73 10.76 23.87
C VAL A 145 3.25 10.39 23.83
N SER A 146 2.91 9.21 24.38
CA SER A 146 1.54 8.83 24.68
C SER A 146 1.24 9.10 26.15
N VAL A 147 0.13 9.79 26.42
CA VAL A 147 -0.26 10.18 27.78
C VAL A 147 -1.45 9.36 28.22
N SER A 148 -1.47 8.97 29.49
CA SER A 148 -2.58 8.20 30.04
C SER A 148 -3.63 9.11 30.67
N LEU A 149 -4.85 9.13 30.12
CA LEU A 149 -5.95 10.00 30.53
C LEU A 149 -7.29 9.27 30.31
N ASP A 150 -8.13 9.17 31.35
CA ASP A 150 -9.35 8.33 31.33
C ASP A 150 -10.65 9.14 31.13
N GLY A 151 -10.57 10.29 30.45
CA GLY A 151 -11.70 11.19 30.25
C GLY A 151 -11.60 12.47 31.08
N ASP A 152 -12.74 12.90 31.63
CA ASP A 152 -12.85 14.09 32.46
C ASP A 152 -12.23 13.92 33.86
N GLU A 153 -12.22 15.01 34.64
CA GLU A 153 -11.61 15.04 35.97
C GLU A 153 -12.22 13.98 36.91
N GLU A 154 -13.55 13.87 36.94
CA GLU A 154 -14.24 12.91 37.81
C GLU A 154 -13.91 11.46 37.44
N GLY A 155 -14.01 11.11 36.15
CA GLY A 155 -13.72 9.77 35.66
C GLY A 155 -12.27 9.37 35.87
N HIS A 156 -11.33 10.30 35.59
CA HIS A 156 -9.90 10.08 35.79
C HIS A 156 -9.55 9.91 37.27
N ASP A 157 -9.98 10.83 38.13
CA ASP A 157 -9.59 10.86 39.55
C ASP A 157 -10.28 9.78 40.40
N ARG A 158 -11.31 9.12 39.85
CA ARG A 158 -11.87 7.92 40.48
C ARG A 158 -10.85 6.81 40.63
N HIS A 159 -9.91 6.69 39.69
CA HIS A 159 -8.94 5.61 39.65
C HIS A 159 -7.50 6.08 39.73
N ARG A 160 -7.11 7.09 38.94
CA ARG A 160 -5.73 7.57 38.86
C ARG A 160 -5.49 8.56 39.99
N ARG A 161 -5.03 8.03 41.12
CA ARG A 161 -4.79 8.80 42.34
C ARG A 161 -3.33 8.76 42.73
N ALA A 162 -2.87 9.82 43.36
CA ALA A 162 -1.59 9.79 44.06
C ALA A 162 -1.68 8.84 45.28
N PRO A 163 -0.54 8.38 45.85
CA PRO A 163 -0.53 7.49 47.00
C PRO A 163 -1.26 8.01 48.25
N ASN A 164 -1.44 9.33 48.37
CA ASN A 164 -2.21 9.98 49.44
C ASN A 164 -3.73 10.04 49.15
N GLY A 165 -4.19 9.47 48.04
CA GLY A 165 -5.58 9.46 47.61
C GLY A 165 -6.04 10.67 46.80
N SER A 166 -5.21 11.71 46.60
CA SER A 166 -5.61 12.88 45.82
C SER A 166 -5.71 12.57 44.33
N GLY A 167 -6.64 13.22 43.64
CA GLY A 167 -6.76 13.18 42.17
C GLY A 167 -5.48 13.62 41.45
N SER A 168 -5.30 13.14 40.22
CA SER A 168 -4.15 13.48 39.37
C SER A 168 -4.50 14.27 38.12
N HIS A 169 -5.77 14.33 37.72
CA HIS A 169 -6.20 14.88 36.44
C HIS A 169 -5.60 16.27 36.15
N ARG A 170 -5.76 17.22 37.08
CA ARG A 170 -5.23 18.59 36.90
C ARG A 170 -3.74 18.64 36.61
N ARG A 171 -2.96 17.78 37.27
CA ARG A 171 -1.50 17.71 37.08
C ARG A 171 -1.14 17.13 35.71
N VAL A 172 -1.92 16.14 35.26
CA VAL A 172 -1.80 15.58 33.91
C VAL A 172 -2.15 16.63 32.85
N VAL A 173 -3.23 17.39 33.04
CA VAL A 173 -3.63 18.48 32.14
C VAL A 173 -2.54 19.55 32.07
N THR A 174 -1.94 19.96 33.18
CA THR A 174 -0.80 20.90 33.15
C THR A 174 0.37 20.38 32.34
N GLY A 175 0.69 19.08 32.42
CA GLY A 175 1.71 18.46 31.57
C GLY A 175 1.32 18.42 30.09
N LEU A 176 0.04 18.17 29.81
CA LEU A 176 -0.52 18.15 28.46
C LEU A 176 -0.51 19.54 27.82
N GLU A 177 -0.88 20.59 28.54
CA GLU A 177 -0.86 21.98 28.04
C GLU A 177 0.52 22.33 27.48
N ARG A 178 1.60 21.93 28.18
CA ARG A 178 2.98 22.09 27.69
C ARG A 178 3.26 21.26 26.44
N LEU A 179 2.87 19.98 26.44
CA LEU A 179 3.04 19.10 25.29
C LEU A 179 2.27 19.61 24.04
N LEU A 180 1.16 20.31 24.24
CA LEU A 180 0.31 20.85 23.18
C LEU A 180 0.77 22.21 22.66
N GLU A 181 1.77 22.85 23.28
CA GLU A 181 2.41 24.04 22.73
C GLU A 181 2.88 23.79 21.29
N PRO A 182 2.78 24.77 20.37
CA PRO A 182 3.10 24.57 18.95
C PRO A 182 4.47 23.93 18.68
N ARG A 183 5.48 24.24 19.50
CA ARG A 183 6.84 23.67 19.39
C ARG A 183 6.93 22.19 19.77
N TYR A 184 6.07 21.69 20.64
CA TYR A 184 6.11 20.29 21.12
C TYR A 184 4.96 19.43 20.61
N ARG A 185 3.92 20.02 19.99
CA ARG A 185 2.73 19.29 19.52
C ARG A 185 3.04 18.08 18.62
N HIS A 186 4.12 18.14 17.84
CA HIS A 186 4.56 17.06 16.98
C HIS A 186 5.03 15.79 17.74
N LEU A 187 5.36 15.93 19.03
CA LEU A 187 5.72 14.82 19.92
C LEU A 187 4.48 14.07 20.40
N PHE A 188 3.31 14.70 20.43
CA PHE A 188 2.11 14.08 20.98
C PHE A 188 1.67 12.88 20.12
N ALA A 189 1.64 11.69 20.71
CA ALA A 189 1.27 10.45 20.04
C ALA A 189 -0.21 10.07 20.24
N GLY A 190 -0.86 10.65 21.25
CA GLY A 190 -2.26 10.37 21.59
C GLY A 190 -2.46 9.90 23.03
N PHE A 191 -3.66 9.41 23.32
CA PHE A 191 -4.06 8.96 24.65
C PHE A 191 -4.20 7.43 24.78
N LEU A 192 -3.90 6.94 25.97
CA LEU A 192 -4.27 5.62 26.49
C LEU A 192 -5.33 5.83 27.58
N SER A 193 -6.55 5.33 27.36
CA SER A 193 -7.72 5.59 28.20
C SER A 193 -8.37 4.29 28.66
N THR A 194 -8.36 4.01 29.96
CA THR A 194 -8.96 2.78 30.51
C THR A 194 -10.46 2.97 30.70
N ILE A 195 -11.26 2.06 30.15
CA ILE A 195 -12.72 2.18 30.17
C ILE A 195 -13.26 1.91 31.57
N ASP A 196 -14.05 2.86 32.09
CA ASP A 196 -14.89 2.70 33.27
C ASP A 196 -16.36 2.79 32.86
N LEU A 197 -17.13 1.72 33.11
CA LEU A 197 -18.55 1.64 32.77
C LEU A 197 -19.43 2.65 33.51
N ARG A 198 -18.90 3.29 34.57
CA ARG A 198 -19.57 4.40 35.27
C ARG A 198 -19.51 5.72 34.51
N ASN A 199 -18.56 5.87 33.59
CA ASN A 199 -18.43 7.08 32.80
C ASN A 199 -19.36 7.00 31.58
N ASP A 200 -20.00 8.12 31.22
CA ASP A 200 -20.69 8.20 29.95
C ASP A 200 -19.65 8.07 28.80
N PRO A 201 -19.86 7.15 27.83
CA PRO A 201 -18.90 6.92 26.76
C PRO A 201 -18.64 8.14 25.90
N VAL A 202 -19.68 8.91 25.58
CA VAL A 202 -19.57 10.07 24.69
C VAL A 202 -18.89 11.20 25.44
N THR A 203 -19.29 11.50 26.68
CA THR A 203 -18.62 12.51 27.51
C THR A 203 -17.12 12.20 27.69
N THR A 204 -16.79 10.93 27.93
CA THR A 204 -15.38 10.50 28.02
C THR A 204 -14.63 10.76 26.72
N TYR A 205 -15.22 10.41 25.58
CA TYR A 205 -14.61 10.64 24.27
C TYR A 205 -14.42 12.13 23.96
N GLU A 206 -15.43 12.97 24.20
CA GLU A 206 -15.35 14.42 23.96
C GLU A 206 -14.29 15.08 24.84
N ALA A 207 -14.23 14.73 26.13
CA ALA A 207 -13.21 15.26 27.05
C ALA A 207 -11.77 14.93 26.59
N LEU A 208 -11.57 13.77 25.99
CA LEU A 208 -10.27 13.42 25.37
C LEU A 208 -10.05 14.17 24.05
N LEU A 209 -11.12 14.36 23.28
CA LEU A 209 -11.08 15.02 21.97
C LEU A 209 -10.71 16.50 22.06
N ASP A 210 -11.08 17.18 23.15
CA ASP A 210 -10.79 18.61 23.39
C ASP A 210 -9.30 18.96 23.30
N PHE A 211 -8.41 17.99 23.53
CA PHE A 211 -6.95 18.18 23.40
C PHE A 211 -6.43 18.03 21.95
N GLY A 212 -7.31 17.69 21.00
CA GLY A 212 -7.00 17.40 19.60
C GLY A 212 -5.96 16.29 19.40
N PRO A 213 -6.14 15.10 20.01
CA PRO A 213 -5.15 14.02 19.95
C PRO A 213 -5.06 13.40 18.55
N PRO A 214 -3.86 13.01 18.08
CA PRO A 214 -3.72 12.32 16.80
C PRO A 214 -4.18 10.84 16.86
N SER A 215 -4.31 10.28 18.06
CA SER A 215 -4.77 8.91 18.27
C SER A 215 -5.40 8.73 19.65
N LEU A 216 -6.37 7.83 19.75
CA LEU A 216 -6.99 7.37 20.99
C LEU A 216 -6.99 5.83 21.04
N ASP A 217 -6.51 5.29 22.15
CA ASP A 217 -6.56 3.86 22.47
C ASP A 217 -7.45 3.68 23.72
N PHE A 218 -8.67 3.19 23.51
CA PHE A 218 -9.55 2.74 24.60
C PHE A 218 -9.15 1.34 25.04
N LEU A 219 -8.75 1.21 26.31
CA LEU A 219 -8.26 -0.01 26.92
C LEU A 219 -9.37 -0.66 27.75
N LEU A 220 -9.70 -1.90 27.42
CA LEU A 220 -10.52 -2.73 28.30
C LEU A 220 -9.73 -2.99 29.60
N PRO A 221 -10.35 -2.83 30.79
CA PRO A 221 -9.72 -3.23 32.04
C PRO A 221 -9.18 -4.66 31.95
N HIS A 222 -8.02 -4.92 32.54
CA HIS A 222 -7.54 -6.30 32.53
C HIS A 222 -8.41 -7.18 33.44
N GLY A 223 -8.69 -8.38 32.97
CA GLY A 223 -9.47 -9.40 33.68
C GLY A 223 -9.26 -10.76 33.01
N THR A 224 -9.53 -11.83 33.75
CA THR A 224 -9.40 -13.23 33.33
C THR A 224 -10.63 -14.01 33.74
N TRP A 225 -10.77 -15.28 33.34
CA TRP A 225 -11.92 -16.08 33.78
C TRP A 225 -11.92 -16.34 35.28
N ASP A 226 -10.75 -16.36 35.90
CA ASP A 226 -10.59 -16.54 37.36
C ASP A 226 -10.87 -15.23 38.10
N SER A 227 -10.48 -14.10 37.51
CA SER A 227 -10.67 -12.75 38.05
C SER A 227 -11.36 -11.88 37.00
N PRO A 228 -12.69 -12.00 36.83
CA PRO A 228 -13.42 -11.34 35.76
C PRO A 228 -13.39 -9.81 35.89
N PRO A 229 -13.49 -9.08 34.77
CA PRO A 229 -13.46 -7.64 34.80
C PRO A 229 -14.70 -7.06 35.50
N PRO A 230 -14.63 -5.81 36.02
CA PRO A 230 -15.75 -5.19 36.72
C PRO A 230 -16.99 -4.99 35.82
N ARG A 231 -18.04 -5.79 36.01
CA ARG A 231 -19.31 -5.69 35.26
C ARG A 231 -20.49 -5.15 36.09
N ALA A 232 -20.38 -5.19 37.42
CA ALA A 232 -21.50 -5.00 38.35
C ALA A 232 -22.14 -3.60 38.34
N VAL A 233 -21.47 -2.58 37.81
CA VAL A 233 -21.98 -1.19 37.82
C VAL A 233 -22.85 -0.85 36.60
N ALA A 234 -22.84 -1.71 35.56
CA ALA A 234 -23.74 -1.55 34.40
C ALA A 234 -25.23 -1.76 34.77
N ALA A 235 -25.51 -2.50 35.85
CA ALA A 235 -26.87 -2.85 36.27
C ALA A 235 -27.72 -1.66 36.76
N ALA A 236 -27.14 -0.47 36.93
CA ALA A 236 -27.84 0.71 37.46
C ALA A 236 -28.25 1.75 36.40
N SER A 237 -27.69 1.74 35.17
CA SER A 237 -27.94 2.82 34.19
C SER A 237 -28.22 2.38 32.75
N THR A 238 -28.04 1.10 32.40
CA THR A 238 -28.51 0.55 31.13
C THR A 238 -29.09 -0.84 31.35
N ALA A 239 -30.21 -1.14 30.65
CA ALA A 239 -30.89 -2.43 30.72
C ALA A 239 -29.89 -3.60 30.59
N SER A 240 -30.16 -4.69 31.30
CA SER A 240 -29.36 -5.93 31.42
C SER A 240 -28.69 -6.37 30.11
N SER A 241 -27.55 -5.77 29.77
CA SER A 241 -26.78 -6.13 28.59
C SER A 241 -25.73 -7.14 28.98
N ASP A 242 -25.69 -8.24 28.22
CA ASP A 242 -24.67 -9.27 28.34
C ASP A 242 -23.29 -8.82 27.77
N ALA A 243 -23.19 -7.59 27.24
CA ALA A 243 -22.02 -7.01 26.59
C ALA A 243 -21.81 -5.51 26.92
N PRO A 244 -21.69 -5.12 28.22
CA PRO A 244 -21.69 -3.72 28.64
C PRO A 244 -20.52 -2.89 28.10
N TYR A 245 -19.32 -3.47 27.95
CA TYR A 245 -18.18 -2.78 27.35
C TYR A 245 -18.34 -2.67 25.83
N GLY A 246 -18.93 -3.68 25.21
CA GLY A 246 -19.30 -3.66 23.79
C GLY A 246 -20.26 -2.51 23.49
N ASP A 247 -21.30 -2.36 24.31
CA ASP A 247 -22.27 -1.26 24.16
C ASP A 247 -21.65 0.11 24.44
N TRP A 248 -20.78 0.21 25.44
CA TRP A 248 -20.02 1.44 25.71
C TRP A 248 -19.19 1.85 24.49
N LEU A 249 -18.42 0.92 23.91
CA LEU A 249 -17.59 1.18 22.72
C LEU A 249 -18.42 1.45 21.47
N VAL A 250 -19.60 0.81 21.32
CA VAL A 250 -20.53 1.10 20.22
C VAL A 250 -21.01 2.54 20.27
N ARG A 251 -21.31 3.08 21.47
CA ARG A 251 -21.70 4.49 21.60
C ARG A 251 -20.59 5.45 21.18
N VAL A 252 -19.34 5.16 21.56
CA VAL A 252 -18.18 5.94 21.10
C VAL A 252 -17.97 5.81 19.59
N PHE A 253 -18.05 4.59 19.06
CA PHE A 253 -17.92 4.33 17.63
C PHE A 253 -18.96 5.11 16.83
N ASP A 254 -20.22 5.10 17.25
CA ASP A 254 -21.29 5.82 16.56
C ASP A 254 -21.04 7.33 16.54
N ARG A 255 -20.57 7.92 17.63
CA ARG A 255 -20.22 9.35 17.67
C ARG A 255 -19.01 9.66 16.80
N TRP A 256 -17.96 8.85 16.89
CA TRP A 256 -16.71 9.03 16.14
C TRP A 256 -16.92 8.84 14.63
N TYR A 257 -17.65 7.79 14.24
CA TYR A 257 -17.83 7.40 12.84
C TYR A 257 -18.83 8.30 12.09
N LYS A 258 -19.85 8.83 12.78
CA LYS A 258 -20.83 9.77 12.21
C LYS A 258 -20.36 11.23 12.23
N ALA A 259 -19.16 11.50 12.75
CA ALA A 259 -18.59 12.84 12.68
C ALA A 259 -18.50 13.29 11.21
N PRO A 260 -18.82 14.56 10.89
CA PRO A 260 -18.78 15.05 9.52
C PRO A 260 -17.36 15.01 8.93
N GLU A 261 -16.35 14.98 9.80
CA GLU A 261 -14.96 14.84 9.45
C GLU A 261 -14.21 13.91 10.43
N SER A 262 -13.07 13.37 9.98
CA SER A 262 -12.17 12.61 10.84
C SER A 262 -11.46 13.53 11.83
N GLU A 263 -11.98 13.61 13.06
CA GLU A 263 -11.45 14.43 14.16
C GLU A 263 -10.18 13.81 14.80
N THR A 264 -10.19 12.48 14.98
CA THR A 264 -9.05 11.71 15.52
C THR A 264 -9.08 10.25 15.04
N ARG A 265 -8.03 9.48 15.32
CA ARG A 265 -7.94 8.05 15.05
C ARG A 265 -8.24 7.24 16.32
N VAL A 266 -9.30 6.43 16.33
CA VAL A 266 -9.54 5.46 17.41
C VAL A 266 -9.00 4.10 16.98
N ARG A 267 -7.84 3.70 17.51
CA ARG A 267 -7.04 2.58 16.96
C ARG A 267 -7.82 1.27 16.88
N LEU A 268 -8.58 0.93 17.92
CA LEU A 268 -9.41 -0.28 17.93
C LEU A 268 -10.41 -0.30 16.77
N PHE A 269 -11.15 0.80 16.55
CA PHE A 269 -12.14 0.88 15.49
C PHE A 269 -11.49 0.84 14.11
N ASN A 270 -10.41 1.58 13.91
CA ASN A 270 -9.66 1.56 12.65
C ASN A 270 -9.14 0.16 12.30
N GLU A 271 -8.64 -0.62 13.27
CA GLU A 271 -8.17 -1.99 13.01
C GLU A 271 -9.34 -2.95 12.74
N ILE A 272 -10.48 -2.81 13.42
CA ILE A 272 -11.69 -3.59 13.11
C ILE A 272 -12.17 -3.30 11.69
N ILE A 273 -12.31 -2.02 11.30
CA ILE A 273 -12.70 -1.60 9.95
C ILE A 273 -11.72 -2.19 8.91
N ARG A 274 -10.42 -2.08 9.19
CA ARG A 274 -9.36 -2.63 8.34
C ARG A 274 -9.55 -4.14 8.10
N MET A 275 -9.86 -4.90 9.14
CA MET A 275 -10.13 -6.35 9.04
C MET A 275 -11.47 -6.68 8.39
N VAL A 276 -12.50 -5.86 8.56
CA VAL A 276 -13.78 -5.99 7.82
C VAL A 276 -13.55 -5.96 6.31
N PHE A 277 -12.53 -5.21 5.84
CA PHE A 277 -12.08 -5.16 4.46
C PHE A 277 -10.94 -6.14 4.12
N GLY A 278 -10.76 -7.21 4.90
CA GLY A 278 -9.84 -8.31 4.60
C GLY A 278 -8.35 -7.98 4.80
N ARG A 279 -8.01 -6.89 5.49
CA ARG A 279 -6.62 -6.55 5.80
C ARG A 279 -6.22 -7.07 7.19
N PRO A 280 -4.98 -7.53 7.40
CA PRO A 280 -4.54 -8.02 8.71
C PRO A 280 -4.44 -6.91 9.75
N SER A 281 -4.69 -7.25 11.01
CA SER A 281 -4.53 -6.39 12.19
C SER A 281 -3.07 -6.01 12.42
N ARG A 282 -2.86 -4.87 13.08
CA ARG A 282 -1.57 -4.41 13.61
C ARG A 282 -1.57 -4.32 15.15
N MET A 283 -2.51 -4.99 15.81
CA MET A 283 -2.63 -5.04 17.27
C MET A 283 -2.71 -6.49 17.74
N GLU A 284 -2.36 -6.71 19.00
CA GLU A 284 -2.60 -7.99 19.67
C GLU A 284 -4.05 -8.17 20.09
N SER A 285 -4.73 -7.08 20.46
CA SER A 285 -6.06 -7.15 21.09
C SER A 285 -7.16 -7.68 20.17
N VAL A 286 -6.94 -7.61 18.85
CA VAL A 286 -7.86 -8.12 17.82
C VAL A 286 -7.07 -8.64 16.61
N GLY A 287 -7.58 -9.68 15.97
CA GLY A 287 -7.04 -10.26 14.74
C GLY A 287 -6.03 -11.40 14.99
N LEU A 288 -5.56 -12.01 13.90
CA LEU A 288 -4.72 -13.23 13.93
C LEU A 288 -3.25 -12.97 13.58
N SER A 289 -2.85 -11.71 13.44
CA SER A 289 -1.49 -11.35 13.08
C SER A 289 -0.51 -11.78 14.18
N PRO A 290 0.69 -12.29 13.84
CA PRO A 290 1.69 -12.64 14.83
C PRO A 290 2.08 -11.44 15.69
N PHE A 291 2.07 -11.62 17.01
CA PHE A 291 2.53 -10.58 17.92
C PHE A 291 4.06 -10.61 18.04
N ALA A 292 4.69 -9.49 17.68
CA ALA A 292 6.14 -9.38 17.48
C ALA A 292 6.78 -8.36 18.44
N ALA A 293 6.51 -8.49 19.74
CA ALA A 293 7.16 -7.66 20.76
C ALA A 293 7.78 -8.48 21.89
N ALA A 294 8.87 -7.96 22.46
CA ALA A 294 9.51 -8.45 23.67
C ALA A 294 9.53 -7.36 24.74
N VAL A 295 9.35 -7.76 26.02
CA VAL A 295 9.48 -6.87 27.17
C VAL A 295 10.81 -7.13 27.86
N ILE A 296 11.50 -6.07 28.26
CA ILE A 296 12.70 -6.17 29.09
C ILE A 296 12.49 -5.41 30.39
N GLU A 297 12.54 -6.14 31.51
CA GLU A 297 12.36 -5.61 32.87
C GLU A 297 13.59 -4.84 33.37
N THR A 298 13.45 -4.05 34.44
CA THR A 298 14.54 -3.18 34.93
C THR A 298 15.80 -3.93 35.37
N ASN A 299 15.70 -5.21 35.72
CA ASN A 299 16.85 -6.06 36.02
C ASN A 299 17.53 -6.67 34.78
N GLY A 300 16.93 -6.56 33.59
CA GLY A 300 17.42 -7.18 32.36
C GLY A 300 16.78 -8.53 32.00
N ALA A 301 15.78 -8.99 32.75
CA ALA A 301 15.01 -10.18 32.37
C ALA A 301 14.23 -9.92 31.09
N ILE A 302 14.26 -10.90 30.17
CA ILE A 302 13.47 -10.87 28.93
C ILE A 302 12.14 -11.56 29.26
N GLU A 303 11.04 -10.82 29.20
CA GLU A 303 9.71 -11.31 29.56
C GLU A 303 8.76 -11.29 28.35
N GLN A 304 7.66 -12.04 28.48
CA GLN A 304 6.48 -11.84 27.63
C GLN A 304 5.84 -10.48 27.92
N VAL A 305 4.70 -10.17 27.28
CA VAL A 305 3.98 -8.92 27.57
C VAL A 305 3.61 -8.80 29.03
N ASP A 306 3.86 -7.60 29.56
CA ASP A 306 3.57 -7.18 30.92
C ASP A 306 2.10 -7.37 31.33
N THR A 307 1.15 -7.21 30.40
CA THR A 307 -0.28 -7.42 30.65
C THR A 307 -0.63 -8.84 31.12
N LEU A 308 0.25 -9.83 30.96
CA LEU A 308 0.10 -11.16 31.54
C LEU A 308 0.12 -11.15 33.06
N LYS A 309 0.63 -10.11 33.71
CA LYS A 309 0.58 -9.91 35.17
C LYS A 309 -0.84 -9.93 35.75
N ALA A 310 -1.85 -9.75 34.91
CA ALA A 310 -3.25 -9.92 35.28
C ALA A 310 -3.66 -11.39 35.53
N ALA A 311 -2.92 -12.36 35.00
CA ALA A 311 -3.32 -13.77 34.99
C ALA A 311 -2.97 -14.51 36.28
N TYR A 312 -1.69 -14.55 36.65
CA TYR A 312 -1.18 -15.23 37.85
C TYR A 312 0.23 -14.73 38.19
N GLU A 313 0.71 -15.04 39.40
CA GLU A 313 2.07 -14.69 39.86
C GLU A 313 3.14 -15.30 38.94
N GLY A 314 3.99 -14.44 38.38
CA GLY A 314 5.08 -14.83 37.47
C GLY A 314 4.64 -15.10 36.03
N ALA A 315 3.41 -14.81 35.63
CA ALA A 315 2.88 -15.15 34.30
C ALA A 315 3.71 -14.65 33.09
N PRO A 316 4.32 -13.45 33.10
CA PRO A 316 5.15 -13.01 31.98
C PRO A 316 6.56 -13.62 31.96
N ARG A 317 7.00 -14.22 33.07
CA ARG A 317 8.40 -14.61 33.29
C ARG A 317 8.87 -15.62 32.25
N THR A 318 10.12 -15.44 31.82
CA THR A 318 10.88 -16.44 31.07
C THR A 318 12.20 -16.73 31.79
N PRO A 319 12.92 -17.81 31.44
CA PRO A 319 14.24 -18.04 32.02
C PRO A 319 15.33 -17.12 31.45
N LEU A 320 15.01 -16.25 30.48
CA LEU A 320 15.98 -15.53 29.65
C LEU A 320 16.38 -14.17 30.24
N HIS A 321 17.64 -13.78 30.00
CA HIS A 321 18.22 -12.55 30.52
C HIS A 321 19.21 -11.93 29.53
N VAL A 322 19.18 -10.60 29.34
CA VAL A 322 19.98 -9.89 28.32
C VAL A 322 21.49 -10.04 28.48
N SER A 323 21.97 -10.30 29.69
CA SER A 323 23.41 -10.54 29.93
C SER A 323 23.89 -11.89 29.36
N ARG A 324 23.00 -12.86 29.17
CA ARG A 324 23.36 -14.25 28.83
C ARG A 324 22.77 -14.70 27.50
N ASP A 325 21.49 -14.42 27.27
CA ASP A 325 20.71 -15.04 26.20
C ASP A 325 20.38 -14.02 25.09
N SER A 326 20.16 -14.52 23.88
CA SER A 326 19.71 -13.71 22.74
C SER A 326 18.19 -13.49 22.76
N LEU A 327 17.71 -12.48 22.02
CA LEU A 327 16.26 -12.28 21.86
C LEU A 327 15.64 -13.38 20.97
N ASP A 328 16.37 -13.90 19.99
CA ASP A 328 15.89 -14.99 19.12
C ASP A 328 15.58 -16.28 19.89
N GLU A 329 16.26 -16.55 21.00
CA GLU A 329 15.92 -17.67 21.90
C GLU A 329 14.52 -17.54 22.49
N ALA A 330 14.04 -16.32 22.72
CA ALA A 330 12.69 -16.09 23.23
C ALA A 330 11.62 -16.50 22.21
N LEU A 331 11.88 -16.34 20.91
CA LEU A 331 10.97 -16.78 19.84
C LEU A 331 10.73 -18.28 19.84
N MET A 332 11.67 -19.05 20.41
CA MET A 332 11.61 -20.51 20.50
C MET A 332 10.84 -21.02 21.73
N LEU A 333 10.43 -20.13 22.64
CA LEU A 333 9.65 -20.51 23.81
C LEU A 333 8.17 -20.75 23.41
N PRO A 334 7.52 -21.80 23.96
CA PRO A 334 6.09 -22.07 23.76
C PRO A 334 5.20 -20.85 24.01
N SER A 335 5.59 -20.02 24.98
CA SER A 335 4.85 -18.85 25.42
C SER A 335 4.83 -17.71 24.39
N PHE A 336 5.91 -17.52 23.63
CA PHE A 336 5.94 -16.61 22.48
C PHE A 336 5.30 -17.21 21.23
N ALA A 337 5.60 -18.48 20.93
CA ALA A 337 5.05 -19.17 19.76
C ALA A 337 3.51 -19.19 19.79
N ALA A 338 2.89 -19.42 20.94
CA ALA A 338 1.44 -19.43 21.10
C ALA A 338 0.75 -18.12 20.68
N ARG A 339 1.47 -16.98 20.67
CA ARG A 339 0.95 -15.67 20.26
C ARG A 339 1.25 -15.32 18.80
N GLN A 340 1.85 -16.25 18.07
CA GLN A 340 2.26 -16.08 16.67
C GLN A 340 1.67 -17.11 15.70
N ILE A 341 1.04 -18.17 16.21
CA ILE A 341 0.50 -19.29 15.40
C ILE A 341 -0.97 -19.12 14.98
N GLY A 342 -1.56 -17.94 15.23
CA GLY A 342 -2.91 -17.59 14.79
C GLY A 342 -3.98 -18.55 15.31
N LEU A 343 -4.80 -19.09 14.40
CA LEU A 343 -5.91 -19.99 14.74
C LEU A 343 -5.47 -21.22 15.55
N ARG A 344 -4.23 -21.71 15.36
CA ARG A 344 -3.72 -22.88 16.09
C ARG A 344 -3.61 -22.66 17.61
N ALA A 345 -3.68 -21.42 18.07
CA ALA A 345 -3.64 -21.06 19.49
C ALA A 345 -5.02 -20.83 20.12
N LEU A 346 -6.11 -21.05 19.37
CA LEU A 346 -7.47 -20.73 19.81
C LEU A 346 -8.21 -21.98 20.32
N SER A 347 -9.23 -21.76 21.14
CA SER A 347 -10.15 -22.80 21.61
C SER A 347 -11.16 -23.18 20.55
N ASP A 348 -11.77 -24.36 20.65
CA ASP A 348 -12.81 -24.84 19.72
C ASP A 348 -13.97 -23.84 19.58
N GLU A 349 -14.44 -23.25 20.69
CA GLU A 349 -15.48 -22.21 20.66
C GLU A 349 -15.09 -20.98 19.82
N CYS A 350 -13.79 -20.62 19.78
CA CYS A 350 -13.33 -19.55 18.91
C CYS A 350 -13.25 -20.02 17.45
N LEU A 351 -12.83 -21.27 17.20
CA LEU A 351 -12.73 -21.82 15.85
C LEU A 351 -14.11 -21.93 15.16
N ASP A 352 -15.17 -22.14 15.96
CA ASP A 352 -16.56 -22.21 15.50
C ASP A 352 -17.22 -20.81 15.33
N CYS A 353 -16.52 -19.73 15.65
CA CYS A 353 -17.07 -18.37 15.61
C CYS A 353 -16.79 -17.65 14.27
N ASP A 354 -17.84 -17.14 13.62
CA ASP A 354 -17.74 -16.39 12.36
C ASP A 354 -16.86 -15.13 12.43
N LEU A 355 -16.71 -14.54 13.62
CA LEU A 355 -15.91 -13.33 13.83
C LEU A 355 -14.45 -13.63 14.16
N VAL A 356 -14.03 -14.90 14.29
CA VAL A 356 -12.70 -15.28 14.78
C VAL A 356 -11.56 -14.67 13.98
N ARG A 357 -11.74 -14.47 12.66
CA ARG A 357 -10.74 -13.84 11.79
C ARG A 357 -10.53 -12.35 12.08
N ILE A 358 -11.52 -11.69 12.68
CA ILE A 358 -11.46 -10.28 13.09
C ILE A 358 -11.12 -10.16 14.58
N CYS A 359 -11.78 -10.95 15.43
CA CYS A 359 -11.59 -10.92 16.88
C CYS A 359 -10.24 -11.52 17.29
N GLY A 360 -9.79 -12.61 16.65
CA GLY A 360 -8.55 -13.29 17.00
C GLY A 360 -8.57 -13.99 18.37
N GLY A 361 -9.73 -14.12 19.00
CA GLY A 361 -9.87 -14.58 20.39
C GLY A 361 -9.69 -13.48 21.44
N GLY A 362 -9.50 -12.22 21.03
CA GLY A 362 -9.24 -11.08 21.92
C GLY A 362 -7.81 -11.05 22.46
N LEU A 363 -7.52 -10.08 23.34
CA LEU A 363 -6.20 -9.93 23.94
C LEU A 363 -5.81 -11.18 24.76
N TYR A 364 -4.59 -11.67 24.57
CA TYR A 364 -4.15 -12.96 25.09
C TYR A 364 -4.35 -13.17 26.61
N PRO A 365 -4.00 -12.23 27.52
CA PRO A 365 -4.23 -12.40 28.96
C PRO A 365 -5.70 -12.54 29.34
N HIS A 366 -6.63 -11.98 28.55
CA HIS A 366 -8.06 -12.06 28.81
C HIS A 366 -8.65 -13.47 28.61
N ARG A 367 -7.83 -14.42 28.13
CA ARG A 367 -8.22 -15.80 27.87
C ARG A 367 -7.86 -16.76 29.00
N TYR A 368 -7.13 -16.28 30.01
CA TYR A 368 -6.62 -17.14 31.07
C TYR A 368 -7.75 -17.72 31.96
N ARG A 369 -7.64 -19.02 32.26
CA ARG A 369 -8.43 -19.75 33.26
C ARG A 369 -7.57 -20.83 33.89
N ALA A 370 -7.56 -20.96 35.22
CA ALA A 370 -6.83 -22.02 35.89
C ALA A 370 -7.24 -23.42 35.39
N GLY A 371 -6.25 -24.24 35.05
CA GLY A 371 -6.44 -25.63 34.62
C GLY A 371 -6.70 -25.83 33.13
N SER A 372 -6.91 -24.77 32.35
CA SER A 372 -6.89 -24.80 30.88
C SER A 372 -5.89 -23.81 30.27
N GLY A 373 -5.35 -22.89 31.07
CA GLY A 373 -4.39 -21.88 30.64
C GLY A 373 -5.04 -20.82 29.75
N PHE A 374 -4.40 -20.48 28.63
CA PHE A 374 -4.88 -19.43 27.72
C PHE A 374 -5.72 -19.96 26.54
N ALA A 375 -5.99 -21.26 26.46
CA ALA A 375 -6.80 -21.87 25.40
C ALA A 375 -8.31 -21.74 25.67
N ASN A 376 -8.78 -20.53 25.96
CA ASN A 376 -10.20 -20.22 26.13
C ASN A 376 -10.57 -19.00 25.29
N PRO A 377 -11.87 -18.71 25.06
CA PRO A 377 -12.29 -17.40 24.57
C PRO A 377 -11.88 -16.29 25.53
N SER A 378 -11.78 -15.05 25.04
CA SER A 378 -11.62 -13.89 25.91
C SER A 378 -12.82 -13.73 26.85
N VAL A 379 -12.58 -13.27 28.09
CA VAL A 379 -13.65 -12.81 29.00
C VAL A 379 -14.47 -11.64 28.46
N TYR A 380 -14.02 -11.02 27.36
CA TYR A 380 -14.73 -10.00 26.60
C TYR A 380 -15.35 -10.52 25.30
N CYS A 381 -15.49 -11.85 25.12
CA CYS A 381 -15.98 -12.43 23.86
C CYS A 381 -17.31 -11.81 23.41
N ARG A 382 -18.29 -11.66 24.32
CA ARG A 382 -19.58 -11.03 24.02
C ARG A 382 -19.46 -9.54 23.67
N ASP A 383 -18.61 -8.80 24.39
CA ASP A 383 -18.34 -7.39 24.15
C ASP A 383 -17.69 -7.14 22.79
N LEU A 384 -16.68 -7.95 22.45
CA LEU A 384 -16.01 -7.91 21.14
C LEU A 384 -16.96 -8.32 20.02
N PHE A 385 -17.78 -9.35 20.23
CA PHE A 385 -18.79 -9.76 19.26
C PHE A 385 -19.78 -8.63 18.97
N ARG A 386 -20.28 -7.96 20.02
CA ARG A 386 -21.19 -6.82 19.92
C ARG A 386 -20.57 -5.66 19.14
N LEU A 387 -19.35 -5.26 19.49
CA LEU A 387 -18.65 -4.17 18.83
C LEU A 387 -18.33 -4.48 17.37
N ILE A 388 -17.70 -5.63 17.10
CA ILE A 388 -17.26 -6.01 15.76
C ILE A 388 -18.46 -6.17 14.83
N SER A 389 -19.54 -6.82 15.28
CA SER A 389 -20.77 -6.97 14.48
C SER A 389 -21.40 -5.62 14.13
N HIS A 390 -21.40 -4.68 15.08
CA HIS A 390 -21.92 -3.33 14.86
C HIS A 390 -21.12 -2.54 13.84
N ILE A 391 -19.79 -2.53 13.99
CA ILE A 391 -18.87 -1.86 13.05
C ILE A 391 -19.00 -2.49 11.67
N ALA A 392 -18.95 -3.82 11.58
CA ALA A 392 -19.02 -4.54 10.32
C ALA A 392 -20.34 -4.28 9.58
N THR A 393 -21.46 -4.32 10.30
CA THR A 393 -22.78 -4.02 9.71
C THR A 393 -22.86 -2.58 9.24
N THR A 394 -22.47 -1.62 10.08
CA THR A 394 -22.53 -0.19 9.76
C THR A 394 -21.66 0.14 8.55
N VAL A 395 -20.40 -0.28 8.56
CA VAL A 395 -19.44 0.04 7.49
C VAL A 395 -19.79 -0.67 6.18
N ARG A 396 -20.25 -1.92 6.22
CA ARG A 396 -20.69 -2.64 5.00
C ARG A 396 -21.95 -2.02 4.41
N ARG A 397 -22.91 -1.62 5.24
CA ARG A 397 -24.12 -0.91 4.79
C ARG A 397 -23.73 0.40 4.13
N ASP A 398 -22.97 1.25 4.81
CA ASP A 398 -22.62 2.57 4.29
C ASP A 398 -21.73 2.46 3.04
N PHE A 399 -20.84 1.47 2.97
CA PHE A 399 -20.08 1.16 1.75
C PHE A 399 -20.98 0.67 0.60
N SER A 400 -21.98 -0.17 0.90
CA SER A 400 -23.00 -0.58 -0.07
C SER A 400 -23.82 0.62 -0.54
N ASP A 401 -24.23 1.50 0.36
CA ASP A 401 -25.04 2.68 0.05
C ASP A 401 -24.24 3.67 -0.78
N LEU A 402 -22.95 3.88 -0.48
CA LEU A 402 -22.02 4.64 -1.32
C LEU A 402 -21.83 4.03 -2.73
N ARG A 403 -21.84 2.70 -2.84
CA ARG A 403 -21.81 2.00 -4.15
C ARG A 403 -23.13 2.16 -4.91
N LYS A 404 -24.28 2.09 -4.21
CA LYS A 404 -25.63 2.23 -4.78
C LYS A 404 -25.94 3.68 -5.17
N SER A 405 -25.46 4.64 -4.39
CA SER A 405 -25.60 6.09 -4.63
C SER A 405 -24.63 6.60 -5.69
N GLY A 406 -24.17 5.75 -6.61
CA GLY A 406 -23.12 5.99 -7.60
C GLY A 406 -23.37 7.10 -8.65
N ARG A 407 -24.08 8.17 -8.30
CA ARG A 407 -24.33 9.35 -9.16
C ARG A 407 -24.46 10.70 -8.45
N GLN A 408 -24.30 10.83 -7.12
CA GLN A 408 -24.23 12.15 -6.48
C GLN A 408 -22.89 12.35 -5.77
N ARG A 409 -22.07 13.27 -6.31
CA ARG A 409 -20.92 13.87 -5.63
C ARG A 409 -21.42 14.45 -4.31
N ILE A 410 -21.06 13.83 -3.19
CA ILE A 410 -21.21 14.48 -1.89
C ILE A 410 -20.13 15.56 -1.82
N GLU A 411 -20.53 16.81 -2.01
CA GLU A 411 -19.74 17.98 -1.64
C GLU A 411 -19.56 17.99 -0.11
N ILE A 412 -18.35 17.73 0.36
CA ILE A 412 -17.99 17.98 1.75
C ILE A 412 -17.50 19.43 1.83
N LYS A 413 -18.35 20.31 2.38
CA LYS A 413 -18.00 21.69 2.69
C LYS A 413 -17.05 21.74 3.89
N GLY A 414 -15.89 22.36 3.66
CA GLY A 414 -15.12 23.19 4.59
C GLY A 414 -14.87 22.64 5.99
N SER A 415 -13.71 21.99 6.17
CA SER A 415 -13.01 21.95 7.46
C SER A 415 -11.51 21.73 7.24
N ASP A 416 -10.71 22.31 8.12
CA ASP A 416 -9.34 22.83 7.93
C ASP A 416 -8.31 21.79 7.39
N GLU A 417 -7.89 21.94 6.12
CA GLU A 417 -7.07 20.99 5.35
C GLU A 417 -5.57 20.91 5.73
N ARG A 418 -5.15 21.43 6.88
CA ARG A 418 -3.71 21.60 7.16
C ARG A 418 -2.94 20.35 7.59
N ASN A 419 -3.56 19.18 7.79
CA ASN A 419 -2.78 18.00 8.22
C ASN A 419 -3.26 16.58 7.85
N ARG A 420 -4.10 16.39 6.82
CA ARG A 420 -4.42 15.03 6.35
C ARG A 420 -3.29 14.46 5.50
N VAL A 421 -2.45 13.64 6.12
CA VAL A 421 -1.63 12.66 5.39
C VAL A 421 -2.56 11.63 4.76
N ILE A 422 -2.92 11.84 3.49
CA ILE A 422 -3.63 10.83 2.68
C ILE A 422 -2.71 9.62 2.57
N ASN A 423 -3.02 8.55 3.31
CA ASN A 423 -2.43 7.24 3.06
C ASN A 423 -3.12 6.66 1.81
N PRO A 424 -2.40 6.34 0.73
CA PRO A 424 -3.00 5.69 -0.42
C PRO A 424 -3.62 4.36 0.03
N SER A 425 -4.84 4.09 -0.43
CA SER A 425 -5.48 2.79 -0.26
C SER A 425 -4.52 1.70 -0.74
N ARG A 426 -4.31 0.65 0.07
CA ARG A 426 -3.62 -0.54 -0.45
C ARG A 426 -4.52 -1.15 -1.52
N HIS A 427 -3.96 -1.40 -2.69
CA HIS A 427 -4.63 -2.11 -3.78
C HIS A 427 -4.40 -3.61 -3.62
N THR A 428 -5.40 -4.40 -4.01
CA THR A 428 -5.35 -5.87 -4.07
C THR A 428 -6.15 -6.31 -5.27
N VAL A 429 -5.68 -7.32 -5.97
CA VAL A 429 -6.44 -7.98 -7.04
C VAL A 429 -7.16 -9.18 -6.41
N PRO A 430 -8.50 -9.25 -6.45
CA PRO A 430 -9.22 -10.43 -6.00
C PRO A 430 -8.74 -11.69 -6.74
N GLU A 431 -8.65 -12.83 -6.06
CA GLU A 431 -8.17 -14.08 -6.66
C GLU A 431 -8.95 -14.47 -7.92
N LYS A 432 -10.28 -14.30 -7.91
CA LYS A 432 -11.12 -14.52 -9.10
C LYS A 432 -10.66 -13.65 -10.29
N VAL A 433 -10.49 -12.34 -10.06
CA VAL A 433 -10.04 -11.39 -11.10
C VAL A 433 -8.63 -11.74 -11.58
N PHE A 434 -7.75 -12.17 -10.67
CA PHE A 434 -6.39 -12.62 -11.00
C PHE A 434 -6.39 -13.83 -11.94
N LEU A 435 -7.21 -14.85 -11.65
CA LEU A 435 -7.32 -16.04 -12.49
C LEU A 435 -8.05 -15.77 -13.81
N GLU A 436 -9.05 -14.87 -13.82
CA GLU A 436 -9.71 -14.41 -15.05
C GLU A 436 -8.76 -13.63 -15.97
N MET A 437 -7.84 -12.87 -15.40
CA MET A 437 -6.76 -12.28 -16.19
C MET A 437 -5.83 -13.36 -16.74
N ALA A 438 -5.49 -14.39 -15.97
CA ALA A 438 -4.60 -15.47 -16.41
C ALA A 438 -5.11 -16.25 -17.64
N VAL A 439 -6.42 -16.29 -17.90
CA VAL A 439 -6.99 -16.86 -19.13
C VAL A 439 -6.96 -15.90 -20.33
N GLY A 440 -6.36 -14.71 -20.18
CA GLY A 440 -6.31 -13.63 -21.18
C GLY A 440 -7.45 -12.61 -21.08
N GLY A 441 -8.36 -12.77 -20.11
CA GLY A 441 -9.55 -11.93 -19.89
C GLY A 441 -9.41 -10.92 -18.76
N GLY A 442 -10.47 -10.77 -17.96
CA GLY A 442 -10.54 -9.90 -16.77
C GLY A 442 -11.67 -8.86 -16.83
N GLY A 443 -12.00 -8.36 -18.02
CA GLY A 443 -13.15 -7.48 -18.23
C GLY A 443 -13.14 -6.18 -17.40
N ALA A 444 -14.29 -5.54 -17.27
CA ALA A 444 -14.42 -4.22 -16.64
C ALA A 444 -13.97 -4.17 -15.17
N GLU A 445 -14.13 -5.28 -14.42
CA GLU A 445 -13.71 -5.35 -13.02
C GLU A 445 -12.18 -5.32 -12.89
N ALA A 446 -11.46 -6.13 -13.68
CA ALA A 446 -10.00 -6.11 -13.72
C ALA A 446 -9.49 -4.72 -14.14
N VAL A 447 -10.04 -4.18 -15.23
CA VAL A 447 -9.69 -2.85 -15.76
C VAL A 447 -9.84 -1.77 -14.68
N GLY A 448 -10.98 -1.73 -13.99
CA GLY A 448 -11.24 -0.74 -12.94
C GLY A 448 -10.27 -0.85 -11.77
N ALA A 449 -9.93 -2.07 -11.34
CA ALA A 449 -8.96 -2.31 -10.28
C ALA A 449 -7.55 -1.85 -10.68
N LEU A 450 -7.11 -2.18 -11.90
CA LEU A 450 -5.80 -1.79 -12.43
C LEU A 450 -5.70 -0.28 -12.59
N GLN A 451 -6.72 0.39 -13.14
CA GLN A 451 -6.74 1.85 -13.27
C GLN A 451 -6.67 2.56 -11.90
N ALA A 452 -7.41 2.06 -10.90
CA ALA A 452 -7.39 2.64 -9.55
C ALA A 452 -6.01 2.51 -8.88
N ALA A 453 -5.36 1.36 -9.06
CA ALA A 453 -4.00 1.11 -8.60
C ALA A 453 -2.99 2.07 -9.25
N GLN A 454 -3.08 2.21 -10.57
CA GLN A 454 -2.16 3.06 -11.35
C GLN A 454 -2.34 4.53 -11.02
N ARG A 455 -3.57 5.00 -10.83
CA ARG A 455 -3.83 6.35 -10.34
C ARG A 455 -3.18 6.60 -8.98
N SER A 456 -3.28 5.63 -8.06
CA SER A 456 -2.65 5.76 -6.74
C SER A 456 -1.12 5.75 -6.82
N LYS A 457 -0.53 4.94 -7.73
CA LYS A 457 0.90 4.95 -8.03
C LYS A 457 1.35 6.34 -8.52
N ARG A 458 0.62 6.96 -9.45
CA ARG A 458 0.94 8.32 -9.97
C ARG A 458 0.95 9.37 -8.86
N LEU A 459 -0.08 9.38 -8.00
CA LEU A 459 -0.15 10.30 -6.86
C LEU A 459 1.01 10.06 -5.86
N LEU A 460 1.37 8.81 -5.64
CA LEU A 460 2.52 8.43 -4.80
C LEU A 460 3.85 8.90 -5.39
N LEU A 461 4.04 8.80 -6.71
CA LEU A 461 5.25 9.29 -7.38
C LEU A 461 5.39 10.81 -7.22
N LEU A 462 4.31 11.57 -7.48
CA LEU A 462 4.30 13.03 -7.31
C LEU A 462 4.59 13.45 -5.87
N ARG A 463 3.94 12.79 -4.90
CA ARG A 463 4.19 13.03 -3.48
C ARG A 463 5.62 12.64 -3.10
N GLY A 464 6.09 11.50 -3.60
CA GLY A 464 7.45 11.02 -3.38
C GLY A 464 8.49 12.00 -3.87
N ALA A 465 8.32 12.56 -5.07
CA ALA A 465 9.20 13.59 -5.63
C ALA A 465 9.27 14.81 -4.71
N ARG A 466 8.11 15.32 -4.26
CA ARG A 466 8.05 16.44 -3.30
C ARG A 466 8.72 16.09 -1.97
N ASP A 467 8.35 14.95 -1.37
CA ASP A 467 8.84 14.56 -0.05
C ASP A 467 10.34 14.25 -0.07
N HIS A 468 10.89 13.78 -1.20
CA HIS A 468 12.31 13.52 -1.36
C HIS A 468 13.10 14.79 -1.62
N ALA A 469 12.62 15.70 -2.48
CA ALA A 469 13.24 17.00 -2.72
C ALA A 469 13.37 17.80 -1.41
N MET A 470 12.30 17.82 -0.59
CA MET A 470 12.29 18.47 0.72
C MET A 470 13.26 17.84 1.73
N ARG A 471 13.62 16.56 1.56
CA ARG A 471 14.62 15.89 2.42
C ARG A 471 16.05 16.19 1.99
N ILE A 472 16.28 16.43 0.70
CA ILE A 472 17.61 16.73 0.15
C ILE A 472 18.00 18.16 0.52
N ASP A 473 17.17 19.15 0.18
CA ASP A 473 17.44 20.56 0.45
C ASP A 473 16.12 21.34 0.55
N PRO A 474 15.61 21.62 1.77
CA PRO A 474 14.35 22.33 1.98
C PRO A 474 14.30 23.74 1.38
N ASP A 475 15.45 24.43 1.31
CA ASP A 475 15.55 25.81 0.86
C ASP A 475 15.50 25.88 -0.67
N ARG A 476 16.19 24.96 -1.35
CA ARG A 476 16.18 24.85 -2.82
C ARG A 476 14.96 24.10 -3.38
N ALA A 477 14.23 23.35 -2.57
CA ALA A 477 13.04 22.61 -2.99
C ALA A 477 11.76 23.47 -3.17
N GLY A 478 11.84 24.79 -2.96
CA GLY A 478 10.71 25.72 -3.11
C GLY A 478 9.87 25.53 -4.39
N PRO A 479 10.49 25.51 -5.58
CA PRO A 479 9.76 25.31 -6.84
C PRO A 479 9.05 23.95 -6.96
N VAL A 480 9.66 22.87 -6.46
CA VAL A 480 9.04 21.53 -6.43
C VAL A 480 7.79 21.54 -5.55
N ARG A 481 7.89 22.17 -4.38
CA ARG A 481 6.78 22.32 -3.43
C ARG A 481 5.64 23.14 -4.03
N GLU A 482 5.96 24.19 -4.77
CA GLU A 482 4.96 25.06 -5.38
C GLU A 482 4.21 24.36 -6.52
N ALA A 483 4.92 23.66 -7.41
CA ALA A 483 4.29 22.86 -8.45
C ALA A 483 3.35 21.78 -7.85
N TYR A 484 3.78 21.08 -6.80
CA TYR A 484 2.93 20.12 -6.09
C TYR A 484 1.69 20.78 -5.46
N ARG A 485 1.83 21.96 -4.86
CA ARG A 485 0.72 22.72 -4.29
C ARG A 485 -0.27 23.17 -5.34
N LEU A 486 0.21 23.61 -6.50
CA LEU A 486 -0.64 24.00 -7.63
C LEU A 486 -1.44 22.79 -8.15
N ILE A 487 -0.82 21.63 -8.34
CA ILE A 487 -1.54 20.39 -8.71
C ILE A 487 -2.64 20.09 -7.69
N ALA A 488 -2.34 20.18 -6.40
CA ALA A 488 -3.33 19.96 -5.34
C ALA A 488 -4.44 21.01 -5.32
N ALA A 489 -4.12 22.28 -5.60
CA ALA A 489 -5.10 23.37 -5.70
C ALA A 489 -6.05 23.16 -6.87
N VAL A 490 -5.52 22.85 -8.06
CA VAL A 490 -6.33 22.51 -9.23
C VAL A 490 -7.19 21.28 -8.96
N GLN A 491 -6.64 20.24 -8.33
CA GLN A 491 -7.41 19.03 -8.01
C GLN A 491 -8.58 19.31 -7.07
N ARG A 492 -8.48 20.29 -6.17
CA ARG A 492 -9.60 20.71 -5.31
C ARG A 492 -10.63 21.55 -6.07
N ALA A 493 -10.17 22.46 -6.92
CA ALA A 493 -11.05 23.35 -7.68
C ALA A 493 -11.80 22.60 -8.79
N ASP A 494 -11.08 21.82 -9.59
CA ASP A 494 -11.62 20.97 -10.64
C ASP A 494 -10.95 19.58 -10.62
N PRO A 495 -11.53 18.62 -9.89
CA PRO A 495 -11.06 17.24 -9.88
C PRO A 495 -11.08 16.57 -11.26
N GLY A 496 -11.96 17.00 -12.16
CA GLY A 496 -12.08 16.44 -13.51
C GLY A 496 -10.93 16.86 -14.40
N ALA A 497 -10.63 18.16 -14.44
CA ALA A 497 -9.49 18.70 -15.18
C ALA A 497 -8.16 18.16 -14.66
N ALA A 498 -7.96 18.15 -13.33
CA ALA A 498 -6.77 17.55 -12.74
C ALA A 498 -6.65 16.06 -13.10
N ARG A 499 -7.76 15.31 -13.04
CA ARG A 499 -7.75 13.89 -13.39
C ARG A 499 -7.40 13.64 -14.85
N ALA A 500 -7.91 14.44 -15.77
CA ALA A 500 -7.61 14.30 -17.20
C ALA A 500 -6.11 14.45 -17.50
N VAL A 501 -5.40 15.31 -16.77
CA VAL A 501 -3.93 15.41 -16.88
C VAL A 501 -3.24 14.29 -16.13
N LEU A 502 -3.62 14.03 -14.87
CA LEU A 502 -2.94 13.04 -14.03
C LEU A 502 -3.10 11.59 -14.52
N ASP A 503 -4.20 11.27 -15.21
CA ASP A 503 -4.42 9.95 -15.80
C ASP A 503 -3.76 9.82 -17.19
N TYR A 504 -3.18 10.90 -17.74
CA TYR A 504 -2.43 10.86 -18.99
C TYR A 504 -1.17 9.99 -18.84
N PRO A 505 -0.94 8.99 -19.72
CA PRO A 505 0.12 7.99 -19.53
C PRO A 505 1.52 8.56 -19.26
N THR A 506 1.95 9.60 -19.99
CA THR A 506 3.30 10.16 -19.88
C THR A 506 3.57 10.86 -18.55
N VAL A 507 2.51 11.27 -17.83
CA VAL A 507 2.64 11.88 -16.50
C VAL A 507 3.24 10.91 -15.50
N ALA A 508 2.94 9.61 -15.60
CA ALA A 508 3.57 8.59 -14.76
C ALA A 508 5.08 8.48 -15.04
N ALA A 509 5.47 8.49 -16.32
CA ALA A 509 6.87 8.44 -16.73
C ALA A 509 7.63 9.69 -16.30
N SER A 510 7.04 10.87 -16.48
CA SER A 510 7.62 12.15 -16.07
C SER A 510 7.75 12.26 -14.54
N ALA A 511 6.75 11.81 -13.78
CA ALA A 511 6.81 11.77 -12.31
C ALA A 511 7.88 10.78 -11.80
N LEU A 512 8.03 9.62 -12.44
CA LEU A 512 9.11 8.68 -12.13
C LEU A 512 10.48 9.29 -12.43
N ARG A 513 10.66 9.95 -13.57
CA ARG A 513 11.91 10.64 -13.91
C ARG A 513 12.21 11.80 -12.96
N ALA A 514 11.19 12.55 -12.52
CA ALA A 514 11.37 13.57 -11.50
C ALA A 514 11.94 13.00 -10.20
N LEU A 515 11.49 11.81 -9.78
CA LEU A 515 12.07 11.08 -8.65
C LEU A 515 13.50 10.59 -8.93
N GLN A 516 13.78 10.08 -10.13
CA GLN A 516 15.12 9.63 -10.52
C GLN A 516 16.11 10.80 -10.56
N ASN A 517 15.69 12.00 -10.98
CA ASN A 517 16.52 13.21 -10.93
C ASN A 517 16.96 13.56 -9.51
N LEU A 518 16.23 13.12 -8.48
CA LEU A 518 16.58 13.33 -7.08
C LEU A 518 17.47 12.20 -6.51
N SER A 519 17.75 11.17 -7.29
CA SER A 519 18.53 9.99 -6.88
C SER A 519 19.99 10.09 -7.34
N GLY A 520 20.92 9.48 -6.60
CA GLY A 520 22.35 9.46 -6.93
C GLY A 520 23.18 10.52 -6.17
N GLU A 521 24.47 10.61 -6.50
CA GLU A 521 25.44 11.48 -5.80
C GLU A 521 25.24 12.97 -6.10
N SER A 522 24.54 13.33 -7.19
CA SER A 522 24.27 14.72 -7.59
C SER A 522 22.79 14.93 -7.94
N PRO A 523 21.91 15.12 -6.94
CA PRO A 523 20.49 15.36 -7.16
C PRO A 523 20.20 16.69 -7.90
N ASP A 524 19.34 16.64 -8.92
CA ASP A 524 18.88 17.81 -9.68
C ASP A 524 17.44 18.21 -9.29
N LEU A 525 17.35 19.09 -8.30
CA LEU A 525 16.07 19.65 -7.86
C LEU A 525 15.40 20.52 -8.94
N ARG A 526 16.17 21.15 -9.85
CA ARG A 526 15.59 22.04 -10.87
C ARG A 526 14.90 21.23 -11.94
N ALA A 527 15.53 20.17 -12.43
CA ALA A 527 14.88 19.27 -13.38
C ALA A 527 13.67 18.55 -12.77
N CYS A 528 13.69 18.23 -11.47
CA CYS A 528 12.49 17.75 -10.77
C CYS A 528 11.37 18.79 -10.76
N ALA A 529 11.69 20.05 -10.46
CA ALA A 529 10.71 21.15 -10.43
C ALA A 529 10.10 21.40 -11.81
N ASP A 530 10.91 21.40 -12.86
CA ASP A 530 10.45 21.65 -14.24
C ASP A 530 9.44 20.59 -14.70
N ARG A 531 9.68 19.31 -14.35
CA ARG A 531 8.75 18.20 -14.65
C ARG A 531 7.42 18.33 -13.93
N LEU A 532 7.46 18.59 -12.61
CA LEU A 532 6.23 18.79 -11.83
C LEU A 532 5.51 20.08 -12.27
N GLY A 533 6.26 21.12 -12.63
CA GLY A 533 5.75 22.38 -13.15
C GLY A 533 4.97 22.19 -14.44
N ALA A 534 5.47 21.40 -15.39
CA ALA A 534 4.76 21.13 -16.64
C ALA A 534 3.40 20.43 -16.40
N ILE A 535 3.37 19.48 -15.46
CA ILE A 535 2.12 18.80 -15.03
C ILE A 535 1.17 19.80 -14.37
N ALA A 536 1.69 20.66 -13.49
CA ALA A 536 0.90 21.67 -12.80
C ALA A 536 0.31 22.72 -13.76
N ALA A 537 1.11 23.18 -14.73
CA ALA A 537 0.69 24.12 -15.76
C ALA A 537 -0.39 23.52 -16.65
N ALA A 538 -0.21 22.28 -17.12
CA ALA A 538 -1.22 21.59 -17.92
C ALA A 538 -2.55 21.40 -17.15
N ALA A 539 -2.48 21.06 -15.86
CA ALA A 539 -3.65 20.94 -15.01
C ALA A 539 -4.36 22.30 -14.85
N ALA A 540 -3.60 23.37 -14.59
CA ALA A 540 -4.14 24.72 -14.43
C ALA A 540 -4.84 25.19 -15.72
N ILE A 541 -4.19 25.03 -16.88
CA ILE A 541 -4.76 25.39 -18.19
C ILE A 541 -6.07 24.66 -18.43
N ARG A 542 -6.10 23.34 -18.23
CA ARG A 542 -7.30 22.54 -18.45
C ARG A 542 -8.46 22.93 -17.52
N ALA A 543 -8.15 23.46 -16.34
CA ALA A 543 -9.14 23.91 -15.36
C ALA A 543 -9.50 25.40 -15.49
N GLY A 544 -8.85 26.18 -16.37
CA GLY A 544 -8.95 27.65 -16.38
C GLY A 544 -8.49 28.28 -15.06
N PHE A 545 -7.61 27.60 -14.33
CA PHE A 545 -7.22 27.97 -12.96
C PHE A 545 -6.12 29.05 -12.99
N PRO A 546 -6.30 30.20 -12.30
CA PRO A 546 -5.31 31.27 -12.25
C PRO A 546 -3.94 30.78 -11.77
N ALA A 547 -2.95 30.77 -12.65
CA ALA A 547 -1.59 30.32 -12.33
C ALA A 547 -0.54 30.93 -13.27
N ALA A 548 0.68 31.07 -12.76
CA ALA A 548 1.87 31.38 -13.53
C ALA A 548 2.98 30.39 -13.16
N VAL A 549 3.46 29.63 -14.15
CA VAL A 549 4.48 28.58 -13.94
C VAL A 549 5.63 28.81 -14.93
N GLU A 550 6.85 28.94 -14.43
CA GLU A 550 8.02 29.11 -15.29
C GLU A 550 8.58 27.74 -15.71
N LEU A 551 8.67 27.48 -17.03
CA LEU A 551 9.13 26.21 -17.60
C LEU A 551 10.31 26.42 -18.57
N PRO A 552 11.19 25.43 -18.73
CA PRO A 552 12.27 25.51 -19.72
C PRO A 552 11.71 25.35 -21.15
N ALA A 553 12.32 26.07 -22.10
CA ALA A 553 12.07 25.91 -23.53
C ALA A 553 13.18 25.05 -24.15
N THR A 554 12.93 23.75 -24.31
CA THR A 554 13.92 22.83 -24.89
C THR A 554 13.83 22.88 -26.41
N ALA A 555 14.94 23.27 -27.07
CA ALA A 555 14.98 23.50 -28.52
C ALA A 555 13.85 24.42 -29.03
N GLY A 556 13.54 25.48 -28.26
CA GLY A 556 12.48 26.44 -28.58
C GLY A 556 11.06 25.91 -28.37
N ARG A 557 10.88 24.78 -27.68
CA ARG A 557 9.55 24.18 -27.44
C ARG A 557 9.26 23.98 -25.95
N VAL A 558 7.99 24.19 -25.58
CA VAL A 558 7.44 23.85 -24.27
C VAL A 558 6.31 22.85 -24.46
N VAL A 559 6.49 21.65 -23.92
CA VAL A 559 5.49 20.58 -23.98
C VAL A 559 4.65 20.61 -22.71
N LEU A 560 3.33 20.59 -22.88
CA LEU A 560 2.36 20.50 -21.79
C LEU A 560 1.64 19.15 -21.88
N PRO A 561 1.87 18.23 -20.92
CA PRO A 561 1.31 16.88 -20.95
C PRO A 561 -0.20 16.90 -21.16
N SER A 562 -0.72 16.01 -22.02
CA SER A 562 -2.14 15.89 -22.41
C SER A 562 -2.75 17.07 -23.17
N LEU A 563 -1.99 18.14 -23.47
CA LEU A 563 -2.49 19.32 -24.17
C LEU A 563 -1.84 19.48 -25.55
N GLY A 564 -0.53 19.64 -25.60
CA GLY A 564 0.16 20.02 -26.83
C GLY A 564 1.52 20.64 -26.56
N ALA A 565 2.06 21.35 -27.54
CA ALA A 565 3.34 22.02 -27.44
C ALA A 565 3.30 23.43 -28.03
N ALA A 566 3.88 24.39 -27.31
CA ALA A 566 4.10 25.74 -27.81
C ALA A 566 5.53 25.89 -28.37
N THR A 567 5.67 26.60 -29.48
CA THR A 567 6.95 27.00 -30.07
C THR A 567 7.22 28.46 -29.75
N VAL A 568 8.30 28.73 -29.02
CA VAL A 568 8.64 30.05 -28.49
C VAL A 568 9.99 30.52 -29.02
N ALA A 569 10.07 31.79 -29.44
CA ALA A 569 11.28 32.40 -29.96
C ALA A 569 12.05 33.15 -28.86
N GLY A 570 13.28 32.69 -28.56
CA GLY A 570 14.21 33.35 -27.63
C GLY A 570 13.97 33.05 -26.14
N GLY A 571 15.07 32.86 -25.39
CA GLY A 571 15.08 32.61 -23.94
C GLY A 571 15.05 31.12 -23.56
N ASP A 572 15.79 30.76 -22.51
CA ASP A 572 15.88 29.37 -22.02
C ASP A 572 14.66 28.95 -21.18
N ARG A 573 13.88 29.93 -20.70
CA ARG A 573 12.71 29.72 -19.85
C ARG A 573 11.59 30.69 -20.20
N VAL A 574 10.36 30.20 -20.12
CA VAL A 574 9.16 30.97 -20.41
C VAL A 574 8.10 30.77 -19.33
N VAL A 575 7.29 31.79 -19.10
CA VAL A 575 6.18 31.72 -18.15
C VAL A 575 4.93 31.24 -18.86
N VAL A 576 4.36 30.16 -18.36
CA VAL A 576 3.03 29.65 -18.73
C VAL A 576 2.00 30.30 -17.82
N ARG A 577 1.04 31.02 -18.40
CA ARG A 577 -0.07 31.67 -17.70
C ARG A 577 -1.37 30.97 -18.02
N SER A 578 -2.23 30.84 -17.01
CA SER A 578 -3.60 30.35 -17.15
C SER A 578 -4.52 31.19 -16.29
N GLY A 579 -5.77 31.35 -16.73
CA GLY A 579 -6.86 31.96 -15.98
C GLY A 579 -8.20 31.76 -16.68
N PRO A 580 -9.28 32.38 -16.17
CA PRO A 580 -10.61 32.27 -16.76
C PRO A 580 -10.69 32.90 -18.16
N ASP A 581 -9.84 33.88 -18.46
CA ASP A 581 -9.82 34.62 -19.72
C ASP A 581 -8.97 33.95 -20.82
N GLY A 582 -8.32 32.82 -20.51
CA GLY A 582 -7.47 32.09 -21.46
C GLY A 582 -6.15 31.61 -20.85
N ALA A 583 -5.27 31.13 -21.73
CA ALA A 583 -3.94 30.66 -21.36
C ALA A 583 -2.90 31.07 -22.41
N ALA A 584 -1.65 31.23 -21.97
CA ALA A 584 -0.55 31.61 -22.84
C ALA A 584 0.75 30.95 -22.40
N VAL A 585 1.62 30.62 -23.34
CA VAL A 585 3.01 30.18 -23.10
C VAL A 585 3.95 31.24 -23.66
N GLY A 586 4.48 32.10 -22.78
CA GLY A 586 5.24 33.27 -23.20
C GLY A 586 4.41 34.20 -24.10
N PRO A 587 4.81 34.43 -25.36
CA PRO A 587 4.04 35.23 -26.32
C PRO A 587 2.99 34.43 -27.11
N VAL A 588 2.92 33.11 -26.92
CA VAL A 588 1.99 32.23 -27.65
C VAL A 588 0.68 32.14 -26.88
N GLU A 589 -0.39 32.73 -27.42
CA GLU A 589 -1.75 32.56 -26.89
C GLU A 589 -2.29 31.18 -27.28
N LEU A 590 -2.85 30.45 -26.31
CA LEU A 590 -3.43 29.14 -26.56
C LEU A 590 -4.85 29.30 -27.15
N PRO A 591 -5.24 28.45 -28.12
CA PRO A 591 -6.61 28.44 -28.63
C PRO A 591 -7.64 28.15 -27.53
N ALA A 592 -8.87 28.63 -27.74
CA ALA A 592 -9.99 28.33 -26.84
C ALA A 592 -10.28 26.81 -26.77
N THR A 593 -10.09 26.11 -27.89
CA THR A 593 -10.18 24.65 -27.99
C THR A 593 -8.78 24.06 -28.15
N LEU A 594 -8.29 23.39 -27.11
CA LEU A 594 -6.87 22.96 -27.02
C LEU A 594 -6.51 21.78 -27.93
N ASP A 595 -7.47 21.20 -28.63
CA ASP A 595 -7.29 20.14 -29.64
C ASP A 595 -7.14 20.68 -31.07
N GLU A 596 -7.11 22.00 -31.24
CA GLU A 596 -6.86 22.67 -32.52
C GLU A 596 -5.47 23.33 -32.55
N ASP A 597 -4.81 23.28 -33.71
CA ASP A 597 -3.56 24.00 -33.92
C ASP A 597 -3.80 25.52 -33.95
N GLY A 598 -2.79 26.29 -33.53
CA GLY A 598 -2.85 27.76 -33.52
C GLY A 598 -1.49 28.39 -33.82
N PRO A 599 -1.42 29.73 -33.99
CA PRO A 599 -0.15 30.41 -34.23
C PRO A 599 0.86 30.12 -33.11
N GLY A 600 1.89 29.31 -33.41
CA GLY A 600 2.89 28.88 -32.43
C GLY A 600 2.45 27.77 -31.47
N TRP A 601 1.24 27.22 -31.61
CA TRP A 601 0.70 26.11 -30.81
C TRP A 601 0.43 24.88 -31.69
N THR A 602 0.91 23.71 -31.26
CA THR A 602 0.62 22.41 -31.87
C THR A 602 -0.17 21.56 -30.89
N ALA A 603 -1.39 21.20 -31.24
CA ALA A 603 -2.26 20.37 -30.42
C ALA A 603 -1.92 18.88 -30.53
N LEU A 604 -2.40 18.08 -29.58
CA LEU A 604 -2.40 16.62 -29.70
C LEU A 604 -3.59 16.16 -30.56
N TYR A 605 -3.32 15.54 -31.70
CA TYR A 605 -4.37 14.99 -32.56
C TYR A 605 -5.16 13.90 -31.84
N ARG A 606 -6.46 13.81 -32.13
CA ARG A 606 -7.32 12.72 -31.65
C ARG A 606 -7.77 11.83 -32.80
N LEU A 607 -7.63 10.53 -32.59
CA LEU A 607 -8.22 9.49 -33.43
C LEU A 607 -9.45 8.95 -32.70
N THR A 608 -10.59 8.92 -33.36
CA THR A 608 -11.85 8.42 -32.79
C THR A 608 -12.51 7.47 -33.77
N ALA A 609 -13.15 6.44 -33.25
CA ALA A 609 -14.02 5.53 -34.01
C ALA A 609 -15.23 5.15 -33.17
N GLU A 610 -16.33 4.81 -33.81
CA GLU A 610 -17.53 4.30 -33.17
C GLU A 610 -18.17 3.23 -34.06
N HIS A 611 -18.55 2.10 -33.46
CA HIS A 611 -19.29 1.04 -34.14
C HIS A 611 -20.31 0.43 -33.17
N GLU A 612 -21.55 0.24 -33.64
CA GLU A 612 -22.66 -0.31 -32.82
C GLU A 612 -22.81 0.36 -31.44
N GLY A 613 -22.66 1.70 -31.40
CA GLY A 613 -22.77 2.50 -30.17
C GLY A 613 -21.61 2.33 -29.18
N VAL A 614 -20.49 1.74 -29.61
CA VAL A 614 -19.28 1.57 -28.81
C VAL A 614 -18.20 2.54 -29.31
N PRO A 615 -17.94 3.65 -28.60
CA PRO A 615 -16.91 4.61 -29.00
C PRO A 615 -15.53 4.22 -28.48
N VAL A 616 -14.50 4.63 -29.21
CA VAL A 616 -13.10 4.66 -28.78
C VAL A 616 -12.44 5.96 -29.21
N GLY A 617 -11.50 6.45 -28.41
CA GLY A 617 -10.71 7.63 -28.71
C GLY A 617 -9.30 7.51 -28.18
N PHE A 618 -8.32 7.86 -29.02
CA PHE A 618 -6.91 7.89 -28.68
C PHE A 618 -6.33 9.28 -28.96
N ALA A 619 -5.53 9.81 -28.03
CA ALA A 619 -4.62 10.89 -28.35
C ALA A 619 -3.44 10.33 -29.13
N LEU A 620 -3.06 10.98 -30.22
CA LEU A 620 -1.87 10.65 -30.99
C LEU A 620 -0.73 11.54 -30.51
N ASP A 621 0.18 10.96 -29.74
CA ASP A 621 1.28 11.71 -29.11
C ASP A 621 2.55 11.60 -29.95
N GLU A 622 2.90 12.72 -30.58
CA GLU A 622 4.12 12.94 -31.36
C GLU A 622 5.04 13.98 -30.68
N LEU A 623 4.58 14.57 -29.57
CA LEU A 623 5.15 15.79 -29.01
C LEU A 623 5.88 15.53 -27.69
N ASP A 624 5.35 14.64 -26.84
CA ASP A 624 5.89 14.43 -25.50
C ASP A 624 7.23 13.67 -25.56
N PRO A 625 8.33 14.20 -25.00
CA PRO A 625 9.62 13.53 -25.01
C PRO A 625 9.63 12.22 -24.21
N ASP A 626 8.72 12.08 -23.25
CA ASP A 626 8.63 10.92 -22.37
C ASP A 626 7.63 9.85 -22.88
N ARG A 627 7.03 10.06 -24.05
CA ARG A 627 5.94 9.22 -24.60
C ARG A 627 6.30 7.75 -24.68
N MET A 628 7.44 7.39 -25.25
CA MET A 628 7.82 5.99 -25.45
C MET A 628 9.34 5.78 -25.28
N PRO A 629 9.83 5.71 -24.03
CA PRO A 629 11.26 5.64 -23.77
C PRO A 629 11.88 4.35 -24.33
N GLY A 630 12.97 4.48 -25.09
CA GLY A 630 13.71 3.35 -25.66
C GLY A 630 13.08 2.74 -26.92
N ALA A 631 12.00 3.32 -27.46
CA ALA A 631 11.44 2.92 -28.74
C ALA A 631 12.01 3.75 -29.91
N ASP A 632 11.99 3.17 -31.10
CA ASP A 632 12.31 3.86 -32.35
C ASP A 632 11.10 4.68 -32.82
N LEU A 633 11.11 5.97 -32.48
CA LEU A 633 10.01 6.89 -32.73
C LEU A 633 10.06 7.37 -34.18
N ALA A 634 8.89 7.64 -34.75
CA ALA A 634 8.83 8.26 -36.08
C ALA A 634 9.69 9.54 -36.14
N SER A 635 10.52 9.64 -37.18
CA SER A 635 11.51 10.71 -37.32
C SER A 635 10.92 12.08 -37.67
N ARG A 636 9.66 12.11 -38.10
CA ARG A 636 8.87 13.31 -38.41
C ARG A 636 7.42 13.12 -37.98
N PRO A 637 6.67 14.22 -37.77
CA PRO A 637 5.23 14.15 -37.64
C PRO A 637 4.58 13.45 -38.84
N LEU A 638 3.46 12.77 -38.60
CA LEU A 638 2.66 12.15 -39.65
C LEU A 638 2.13 13.21 -40.63
N THR A 639 2.08 12.85 -41.92
CA THR A 639 1.42 13.69 -42.93
C THR A 639 -0.10 13.56 -42.83
N ASP A 640 -0.83 14.50 -43.43
CA ASP A 640 -2.29 14.44 -43.53
C ASP A 640 -2.78 13.13 -44.20
N GLU A 641 -2.03 12.62 -45.18
CA GLU A 641 -2.33 11.35 -45.84
C GLU A 641 -2.15 10.16 -44.88
N GLU A 642 -1.08 10.16 -44.09
CA GLU A 642 -0.85 9.14 -43.06
C GLU A 642 -1.95 9.20 -42.00
N LEU A 643 -2.29 10.38 -41.49
CA LEU A 643 -3.38 10.59 -40.53
C LEU A 643 -4.74 10.11 -41.06
N ALA A 644 -5.08 10.42 -42.32
CA ALA A 644 -6.30 9.93 -42.95
C ALA A 644 -6.34 8.40 -43.03
N ARG A 645 -5.18 7.79 -43.28
CA ARG A 645 -5.01 6.33 -43.31
C ARG A 645 -5.16 5.70 -41.94
N TRP A 646 -4.65 6.36 -40.89
CA TRP A 646 -4.85 5.94 -39.50
C TRP A 646 -6.34 5.97 -39.12
N ARG A 647 -7.06 7.04 -39.44
CA ARG A 647 -8.51 7.17 -39.18
C ARG A 647 -9.30 6.05 -39.85
N THR A 648 -9.14 5.91 -41.18
CA THR A 648 -9.87 4.91 -41.97
C THR A 648 -9.64 3.48 -41.47
N ARG A 649 -8.39 3.15 -41.11
CA ARG A 649 -8.07 1.81 -40.59
C ARG A 649 -8.54 1.60 -39.17
N LEU A 650 -8.50 2.63 -38.32
CA LEU A 650 -9.03 2.55 -36.98
C LEU A 650 -10.53 2.27 -37.01
N ASP A 651 -11.29 2.97 -37.85
CA ASP A 651 -12.74 2.73 -38.00
C ASP A 651 -13.03 1.27 -38.37
N ALA A 652 -12.35 0.75 -39.39
CA ALA A 652 -12.54 -0.63 -39.84
C ALA A 652 -12.04 -1.67 -38.82
N ALA A 653 -10.92 -1.41 -38.14
CA ALA A 653 -10.37 -2.31 -37.13
C ALA A 653 -11.24 -2.33 -35.87
N TRP A 654 -11.82 -1.19 -35.52
CA TRP A 654 -12.74 -1.06 -34.40
C TRP A 654 -14.04 -1.82 -34.65
N ALA A 655 -14.61 -1.74 -35.86
CA ALA A 655 -15.75 -2.55 -36.24
C ALA A 655 -15.46 -4.05 -36.08
N LEU A 656 -14.31 -4.52 -36.57
CA LEU A 656 -13.85 -5.91 -36.41
C LEU A 656 -13.79 -6.32 -34.93
N LEU A 657 -13.18 -5.48 -34.07
CA LEU A 657 -13.08 -5.76 -32.64
C LEU A 657 -14.44 -5.77 -31.94
N VAL A 658 -15.35 -4.85 -32.28
CA VAL A 658 -16.68 -4.77 -31.66
C VAL A 658 -17.54 -5.98 -32.06
N ASP A 659 -17.51 -6.38 -33.33
CA ASP A 659 -18.32 -7.48 -33.87
C ASP A 659 -17.78 -8.85 -33.43
N GLY A 660 -16.46 -9.05 -33.49
CA GLY A 660 -15.82 -10.34 -33.26
C GLY A 660 -15.27 -10.55 -31.86
N HIS A 661 -14.84 -9.47 -31.19
CA HIS A 661 -13.94 -9.49 -30.02
C HIS A 661 -14.38 -8.51 -28.92
N ARG A 662 -15.68 -8.41 -28.65
CA ARG A 662 -16.29 -7.37 -27.80
C ARG A 662 -15.58 -7.13 -26.45
N ALA A 663 -15.16 -8.19 -25.77
CA ALA A 663 -14.44 -8.07 -24.50
C ALA A 663 -13.09 -7.35 -24.67
N VAL A 664 -12.36 -7.64 -25.75
CA VAL A 664 -11.11 -6.96 -26.10
C VAL A 664 -11.37 -5.50 -26.43
N ALA A 665 -12.43 -5.19 -27.20
CA ALA A 665 -12.81 -3.82 -27.49
C ALA A 665 -13.07 -3.02 -26.18
N ASP A 666 -13.83 -3.60 -25.25
CA ASP A 666 -14.12 -2.95 -23.96
C ASP A 666 -12.85 -2.72 -23.12
N GLU A 667 -11.88 -3.65 -23.15
CA GLU A 667 -10.59 -3.48 -22.48
C GLU A 667 -9.72 -2.42 -23.17
N VAL A 668 -9.65 -2.42 -24.50
CA VAL A 668 -8.87 -1.46 -25.31
C VAL A 668 -9.34 -0.03 -25.05
N ARG A 669 -10.63 0.26 -25.18
CA ARG A 669 -11.16 1.62 -24.96
C ARG A 669 -10.98 2.13 -23.53
N SER A 670 -10.78 1.22 -22.58
CA SER A 670 -10.62 1.57 -21.18
C SER A 670 -9.15 1.73 -20.78
N LEU A 671 -8.26 0.89 -21.30
CA LEU A 671 -6.86 0.83 -20.86
C LEU A 671 -5.90 1.58 -21.78
N ILE A 672 -6.21 1.71 -23.07
CA ILE A 672 -5.36 2.41 -24.05
C ILE A 672 -6.01 3.76 -24.33
N THR A 673 -5.27 4.83 -24.05
CA THR A 673 -5.76 6.22 -24.22
C THR A 673 -4.85 7.04 -25.13
N VAL A 674 -3.61 6.58 -25.36
CA VAL A 674 -2.62 7.26 -26.19
C VAL A 674 -2.00 6.26 -27.16
N LEU A 675 -1.82 6.71 -28.39
CA LEU A 675 -1.02 6.04 -29.41
C LEU A 675 0.20 6.89 -29.74
N THR A 676 1.38 6.28 -29.84
CA THR A 676 2.61 6.94 -30.28
C THR A 676 3.07 6.36 -31.62
N PRO A 677 3.21 7.18 -32.67
CA PRO A 677 3.74 6.70 -33.95
C PRO A 677 5.20 6.20 -33.81
N LEU A 678 5.44 4.97 -34.28
CA LEU A 678 6.77 4.37 -34.37
C LEU A 678 7.28 4.33 -35.82
N THR A 679 8.61 4.22 -35.97
CA THR A 679 9.23 3.93 -37.26
C THR A 679 8.77 2.57 -37.78
N ALA A 680 8.25 2.53 -39.01
CA ALA A 680 7.77 1.27 -39.59
C ALA A 680 8.95 0.38 -40.02
N PRO A 681 8.96 -0.93 -39.66
CA PRO A 681 10.00 -1.84 -40.12
C PRO A 681 9.85 -2.16 -41.62
N PRO A 682 10.92 -2.63 -42.29
CA PRO A 682 10.86 -3.03 -43.71
C PRO A 682 9.77 -4.06 -44.00
N ALA A 683 9.57 -5.01 -43.09
CA ALA A 683 8.50 -6.02 -43.15
C ALA A 683 7.74 -6.08 -41.82
N GLY A 684 6.41 -6.26 -41.89
CA GLY A 684 5.53 -6.35 -40.71
C GLY A 684 5.13 -5.00 -40.10
N GLU A 685 4.50 -5.08 -38.94
CA GLU A 685 4.15 -3.94 -38.08
C GLU A 685 5.01 -4.02 -36.81
N SER A 686 5.34 -2.87 -36.23
CA SER A 686 6.01 -2.81 -34.93
C SER A 686 5.11 -2.13 -33.92
N SER A 687 5.03 -2.71 -32.74
CA SER A 687 4.36 -2.13 -31.59
C SER A 687 5.21 -2.19 -30.33
N ALA A 688 4.91 -1.33 -29.37
CA ALA A 688 5.59 -1.30 -28.08
C ALA A 688 4.65 -0.78 -26.99
N THR A 689 4.67 -1.42 -25.82
CA THR A 689 4.03 -0.89 -24.61
C THR A 689 5.09 -0.37 -23.64
N SER A 690 4.92 0.86 -23.17
CA SER A 690 5.79 1.43 -22.13
C SER A 690 5.36 0.99 -20.74
N LYS A 691 6.30 0.42 -19.97
CA LYS A 691 6.10 0.13 -18.54
C LYS A 691 5.99 1.38 -17.67
N GLN A 692 6.52 2.50 -18.17
CA GLN A 692 6.56 3.77 -17.45
C GLN A 692 5.38 4.68 -17.80
N ALA A 693 4.79 4.50 -18.98
CA ALA A 693 3.65 5.26 -19.49
C ALA A 693 2.48 4.32 -19.79
N LEU A 694 1.94 3.70 -18.74
CA LEU A 694 0.85 2.73 -18.88
C LEU A 694 -0.40 3.38 -19.51
N GLY A 695 -0.89 2.75 -20.59
CA GLY A 695 -1.99 3.24 -21.42
C GLY A 695 -1.53 4.01 -22.67
N ASN A 696 -0.22 4.17 -22.86
CA ASN A 696 0.39 4.56 -24.12
C ASN A 696 0.93 3.35 -24.87
N VAL A 697 0.51 3.20 -26.12
CA VAL A 697 0.93 2.13 -27.02
C VAL A 697 1.60 2.74 -28.25
N GLY A 698 2.83 2.31 -28.51
CA GLY A 698 3.56 2.66 -29.71
C GLY A 698 3.11 1.75 -30.83
N VAL A 699 2.76 2.31 -31.98
CA VAL A 699 2.36 1.53 -33.15
C VAL A 699 2.93 2.21 -34.41
N SER A 700 3.60 1.44 -35.26
CA SER A 700 3.97 1.91 -36.60
C SER A 700 2.72 2.14 -37.44
N THR A 701 2.75 3.03 -38.44
CA THR A 701 1.62 3.21 -39.36
C THR A 701 1.06 1.85 -39.82
N PRO A 702 -0.21 1.52 -39.52
CA PRO A 702 -0.74 0.18 -39.76
C PRO A 702 -0.61 -0.19 -41.24
N ARG A 703 -0.60 -1.47 -41.61
CA ARG A 703 -0.56 -1.92 -43.01
C ARG A 703 -1.95 -2.31 -43.48
N ASP A 704 -2.66 -3.07 -42.67
CA ASP A 704 -4.01 -3.54 -42.95
C ASP A 704 -4.91 -3.48 -41.71
N VAL A 705 -6.21 -3.70 -41.90
CA VAL A 705 -7.24 -3.59 -40.85
C VAL A 705 -7.06 -4.67 -39.77
N GLN A 706 -6.72 -5.90 -40.19
CA GLN A 706 -6.54 -7.02 -39.26
C GLN A 706 -5.28 -6.86 -38.42
N GLY A 707 -4.21 -6.30 -39.01
CA GLY A 707 -2.95 -5.96 -38.35
C GLY A 707 -3.17 -4.97 -37.20
N LEU A 708 -3.91 -3.88 -37.45
CA LEU A 708 -4.25 -2.93 -36.39
C LEU A 708 -5.11 -3.58 -35.29
N ALA A 709 -6.13 -4.36 -35.67
CA ALA A 709 -7.01 -5.02 -34.70
C ALA A 709 -6.26 -6.00 -33.80
N VAL A 710 -5.42 -6.87 -34.37
CA VAL A 710 -4.61 -7.82 -33.60
C VAL A 710 -3.53 -7.12 -32.78
N THR A 711 -2.97 -6.01 -33.28
CA THR A 711 -2.02 -5.18 -32.52
C THR A 711 -2.68 -4.58 -31.29
N LEU A 712 -3.89 -4.01 -31.40
CA LEU A 712 -4.62 -3.51 -30.23
C LEU A 712 -4.95 -4.63 -29.23
N ALA A 713 -5.34 -5.81 -29.74
CA ALA A 713 -5.60 -6.99 -28.92
C ALA A 713 -4.33 -7.52 -28.21
N HIS A 714 -3.17 -7.40 -28.86
CA HIS A 714 -1.87 -7.76 -28.30
C HIS A 714 -1.44 -6.76 -27.21
N GLU A 715 -1.49 -5.47 -27.53
CA GLU A 715 -0.96 -4.42 -26.66
C GLU A 715 -1.81 -4.22 -25.40
N VAL A 716 -3.13 -4.42 -25.46
CA VAL A 716 -3.97 -4.37 -24.25
C VAL A 716 -3.57 -5.44 -23.22
N GLN A 717 -3.06 -6.60 -23.67
CA GLN A 717 -2.55 -7.63 -22.75
C GLN A 717 -1.24 -7.19 -22.09
N HIS A 718 -0.32 -6.55 -22.83
CA HIS A 718 0.88 -5.96 -22.23
C HIS A 718 0.53 -4.89 -21.19
N VAL A 719 -0.45 -4.04 -21.49
CA VAL A 719 -0.94 -3.02 -20.55
C VAL A 719 -1.52 -3.69 -19.29
N LYS A 720 -2.41 -4.68 -19.44
CA LYS A 720 -2.99 -5.43 -18.31
C LYS A 720 -1.94 -6.07 -17.42
N LEU A 721 -1.02 -6.84 -18.01
CA LEU A 721 -0.01 -7.58 -17.25
C LEU A 721 1.00 -6.65 -16.57
N THR A 722 1.40 -5.57 -17.24
CA THR A 722 2.27 -4.55 -16.63
C THR A 722 1.62 -3.94 -15.40
N ALA A 723 0.33 -3.60 -15.48
CA ALA A 723 -0.40 -3.05 -14.36
C ALA A 723 -0.57 -4.07 -13.22
N LEU A 724 -0.73 -5.36 -13.54
CA LEU A 724 -0.82 -6.44 -12.57
C LEU A 724 0.50 -6.68 -11.83
N ILE A 725 1.64 -6.67 -12.54
CA ILE A 725 2.95 -6.94 -11.94
C ILE A 725 3.36 -5.85 -10.93
N ASP A 726 2.88 -4.61 -11.10
CA ASP A 726 3.02 -3.56 -10.08
C ASP A 726 2.32 -3.89 -8.75
N LEU A 727 1.34 -4.81 -8.77
CA LEU A 727 0.56 -5.24 -7.60
C LEU A 727 0.97 -6.61 -7.08
N VAL A 728 1.27 -7.55 -7.97
CA VAL A 728 1.56 -8.95 -7.67
C VAL A 728 2.81 -9.36 -8.47
N PRO A 729 3.99 -9.49 -7.83
CA PRO A 729 5.18 -9.98 -8.50
C PRO A 729 4.98 -11.42 -9.01
N LEU A 730 5.17 -11.66 -10.30
CA LEU A 730 4.99 -12.97 -10.94
C LEU A 730 6.30 -13.70 -11.22
N THR A 731 7.42 -13.00 -11.21
CA THR A 731 8.75 -13.59 -11.42
C THR A 731 9.67 -13.21 -10.27
N LEU A 732 10.64 -14.06 -9.99
CA LEU A 732 11.80 -13.69 -9.16
C LEU A 732 12.61 -12.57 -9.87
N PRO A 733 13.50 -11.85 -9.14
CA PRO A 733 14.41 -10.88 -9.74
C PRO A 733 15.23 -11.49 -10.89
N ASP A 734 15.64 -10.68 -11.86
CA ASP A 734 16.49 -11.13 -12.97
C ASP A 734 17.83 -11.67 -12.44
N ASP A 735 18.24 -12.86 -12.89
CA ASP A 735 19.54 -13.48 -12.59
C ASP A 735 20.52 -13.40 -13.76
N GLY A 736 20.16 -12.71 -14.84
CA GLY A 736 20.92 -12.73 -16.08
C GLY A 736 20.54 -13.86 -17.02
N GLY A 737 19.59 -14.74 -16.65
CA GLY A 737 19.07 -15.79 -17.53
C GLY A 737 18.47 -15.21 -18.81
N ARG A 738 18.69 -15.89 -19.93
CA ARG A 738 18.21 -15.48 -21.25
C ARG A 738 17.55 -16.65 -21.96
N TYR A 739 16.31 -16.44 -22.39
CA TYR A 739 15.43 -17.47 -22.91
C TYR A 739 15.04 -17.17 -24.36
N TYR A 740 14.77 -18.23 -25.12
CA TYR A 740 14.24 -18.12 -26.48
C TYR A 740 12.82 -17.55 -26.46
N ALA A 741 12.54 -16.58 -27.34
CA ALA A 741 11.21 -16.01 -27.53
C ALA A 741 10.77 -16.24 -28.99
N PRO A 742 9.72 -17.03 -29.27
CA PRO A 742 9.32 -17.40 -30.64
C PRO A 742 8.82 -16.28 -31.57
N TRP A 743 8.82 -15.03 -31.09
CA TRP A 743 8.36 -13.83 -31.79
C TRP A 743 9.44 -12.74 -31.89
N ARG A 744 10.64 -12.96 -31.33
CA ARG A 744 11.75 -12.00 -31.35
C ARG A 744 13.09 -12.68 -31.57
N GLU A 745 13.99 -11.96 -32.23
CA GLU A 745 15.33 -12.46 -32.55
C GLU A 745 16.33 -12.27 -31.38
N ASP A 746 16.05 -11.37 -30.42
CA ASP A 746 16.85 -11.19 -29.20
C ASP A 746 16.43 -12.15 -28.05
N PRO A 747 17.40 -12.72 -27.30
CA PRO A 747 17.12 -13.47 -26.07
C PRO A 747 16.47 -12.58 -25.01
N ARG A 748 15.52 -13.15 -24.25
CA ARG A 748 14.73 -12.38 -23.29
C ARG A 748 15.02 -12.78 -21.85
N PRO A 749 15.05 -11.85 -20.89
CA PRO A 749 14.92 -12.22 -19.49
C PRO A 749 13.55 -12.86 -19.25
N LEU A 750 13.41 -13.68 -18.20
CA LEU A 750 12.17 -14.42 -17.92
C LEU A 750 10.94 -13.52 -17.85
N ALA A 751 11.04 -12.37 -17.16
CA ALA A 751 9.94 -11.40 -17.09
C ALA A 751 9.54 -10.84 -18.47
N GLY A 752 10.49 -10.75 -19.40
CA GLY A 752 10.25 -10.38 -20.79
C GLY A 752 9.57 -11.50 -21.59
N LEU A 753 9.92 -12.76 -21.31
CA LEU A 753 9.27 -13.92 -21.90
C LEU A 753 7.82 -14.05 -21.42
N LEU A 754 7.56 -13.87 -20.12
CA LEU A 754 6.20 -13.87 -19.53
C LEU A 754 5.31 -12.80 -20.18
N GLN A 755 5.84 -11.59 -20.34
CA GLN A 755 5.14 -10.51 -21.03
C GLN A 755 4.74 -10.89 -22.46
N GLY A 756 5.68 -11.47 -23.22
CA GLY A 756 5.39 -11.92 -24.58
C GLY A 756 4.39 -13.07 -24.63
N ALA A 757 4.52 -14.07 -23.76
CA ALA A 757 3.62 -15.22 -23.72
C ALA A 757 2.17 -14.80 -23.40
N TYR A 758 1.99 -13.88 -22.46
CA TYR A 758 0.68 -13.36 -22.12
C TYR A 758 0.04 -12.53 -23.24
N ALA A 759 0.83 -11.71 -23.94
CA ALA A 759 0.32 -10.98 -25.10
C ALA A 759 -0.06 -11.90 -26.26
N HIS A 760 0.77 -12.91 -26.55
CA HIS A 760 0.47 -13.87 -27.61
C HIS A 760 -0.68 -14.81 -27.24
N LEU A 761 -0.98 -15.05 -25.96
CA LEU A 761 -2.23 -15.71 -25.56
C LEU A 761 -3.45 -14.94 -26.10
N GLY A 762 -3.41 -13.61 -26.06
CA GLY A 762 -4.43 -12.74 -26.68
C GLY A 762 -4.45 -12.84 -28.21
N VAL A 763 -3.28 -12.90 -28.85
CA VAL A 763 -3.16 -13.10 -30.31
C VAL A 763 -3.74 -14.45 -30.75
N VAL A 764 -3.49 -15.52 -29.98
CA VAL A 764 -4.07 -16.84 -30.24
C VAL A 764 -5.59 -16.78 -30.13
N ALA A 765 -6.12 -16.16 -29.07
CA ALA A 765 -7.56 -15.99 -28.89
C ALA A 765 -8.20 -15.21 -30.05
N PHE A 766 -7.53 -14.16 -30.54
CA PHE A 766 -7.97 -13.37 -31.69
C PHE A 766 -8.09 -14.25 -32.95
N TRP A 767 -7.00 -14.90 -33.37
CA TRP A 767 -7.02 -15.72 -34.60
C TRP A 767 -7.95 -16.94 -34.47
N ARG A 768 -8.05 -17.54 -33.29
CA ARG A 768 -9.01 -18.61 -33.00
C ARG A 768 -10.45 -18.17 -33.32
N ARG A 769 -10.81 -16.94 -32.95
CA ARG A 769 -12.13 -16.38 -33.18
C ARG A 769 -12.34 -16.00 -34.64
N GLU A 770 -11.33 -15.42 -35.30
CA GLU A 770 -11.39 -15.07 -36.72
C GLU A 770 -11.58 -16.30 -37.63
N ARG A 771 -11.06 -17.47 -37.24
CA ARG A 771 -11.33 -18.73 -37.97
C ARG A 771 -12.82 -19.08 -37.99
N ALA A 772 -13.53 -18.77 -36.91
CA ALA A 772 -14.93 -19.13 -36.76
C ALA A 772 -15.91 -18.19 -37.51
N THR A 773 -15.45 -17.05 -38.02
CA THR A 773 -16.31 -16.06 -38.72
C THR A 773 -16.57 -16.41 -40.19
N GLY A 774 -15.84 -17.39 -40.76
CA GLY A 774 -16.16 -17.98 -42.07
C GLY A 774 -15.86 -17.10 -43.30
N ASN A 775 -15.08 -16.03 -43.16
CA ASN A 775 -14.70 -15.19 -44.30
C ASN A 775 -13.66 -15.92 -45.18
N ALA A 776 -14.09 -16.48 -46.31
CA ALA A 776 -13.34 -17.46 -47.12
C ALA A 776 -11.96 -16.98 -47.64
N GLY A 777 -11.75 -15.68 -47.84
CA GLY A 777 -10.45 -15.10 -48.20
C GLY A 777 -9.50 -14.87 -47.01
N ALA A 778 -10.04 -14.79 -45.79
CA ALA A 778 -9.30 -14.58 -44.55
C ALA A 778 -9.08 -15.88 -43.75
N ALA A 779 -9.90 -16.92 -43.97
CA ALA A 779 -9.83 -18.20 -43.26
C ALA A 779 -8.44 -18.85 -43.35
N GLY A 780 -7.84 -18.89 -44.55
CA GLY A 780 -6.51 -19.48 -44.74
C GLY A 780 -5.36 -18.71 -44.05
N ARG A 781 -5.50 -17.39 -43.83
CA ARG A 781 -4.55 -16.61 -43.00
C ARG A 781 -4.78 -16.92 -41.52
N ALA A 782 -6.04 -16.92 -41.08
CA ALA A 782 -6.40 -17.13 -39.69
C ALA A 782 -6.01 -18.54 -39.18
N ASP A 783 -6.15 -19.58 -40.01
CA ASP A 783 -5.68 -20.93 -39.69
C ASP A 783 -4.16 -20.99 -39.48
N VAL A 784 -3.37 -20.37 -40.39
CA VAL A 784 -1.90 -20.33 -40.29
C VAL A 784 -1.44 -19.56 -39.06
N GLU A 785 -2.01 -18.37 -38.83
CA GLU A 785 -1.63 -17.53 -37.68
C GLU A 785 -2.04 -18.19 -36.35
N PHE A 786 -3.23 -18.81 -36.27
CA PHE A 786 -3.64 -19.56 -35.08
C PHE A 786 -2.70 -20.74 -34.79
N ALA A 787 -2.38 -21.55 -35.81
CA ALA A 787 -1.46 -22.69 -35.66
C ALA A 787 -0.06 -22.25 -35.23
N ARG A 788 0.44 -21.16 -35.81
CA ARG A 788 1.74 -20.59 -35.48
C ARG A 788 1.78 -20.10 -34.04
N TRP A 789 0.84 -19.23 -33.66
CA TRP A 789 0.91 -18.56 -32.35
C TRP A 789 0.54 -19.47 -31.20
N ARG A 790 -0.35 -20.46 -31.38
CA ARG A 790 -0.67 -21.41 -30.30
C ARG A 790 0.54 -22.25 -29.91
N THR A 791 1.29 -22.72 -30.90
CA THR A 791 2.49 -23.53 -30.71
C THR A 791 3.63 -22.71 -30.10
N ALA A 792 3.87 -21.51 -30.65
CA ALA A 792 4.84 -20.56 -30.12
C ALA A 792 4.56 -20.19 -28.65
N THR A 793 3.31 -19.88 -28.33
CA THR A 793 2.92 -19.50 -26.96
C THR A 793 3.04 -20.68 -26.00
N ALA A 794 2.69 -21.90 -26.44
CA ALA A 794 2.80 -23.10 -25.62
C ALA A 794 4.26 -23.42 -25.27
N GLN A 795 5.16 -23.29 -26.24
CA GLN A 795 6.60 -23.43 -26.01
C GLN A 795 7.09 -22.45 -24.94
N ALA A 796 6.72 -21.16 -25.06
CA ALA A 796 7.13 -20.15 -24.09
C ALA A 796 6.55 -20.40 -22.68
N ILE A 797 5.30 -20.88 -22.58
CA ILE A 797 4.68 -21.25 -21.30
C ILE A 797 5.42 -22.44 -20.65
N SER A 798 5.80 -23.46 -21.44
CA SER A 798 6.60 -24.59 -20.93
C SER A 798 7.93 -24.09 -20.35
N THR A 799 8.65 -23.26 -21.10
CA THR A 799 9.91 -22.65 -20.64
C THR A 799 9.72 -21.83 -19.36
N LEU A 800 8.61 -21.08 -19.24
CA LEU A 800 8.31 -20.31 -18.03
C LEU A 800 8.11 -21.22 -16.81
N LEU A 801 7.34 -22.30 -16.94
CA LEU A 801 7.07 -23.26 -15.86
C LEU A 801 8.34 -24.04 -15.47
N GLU A 802 9.15 -24.46 -16.45
CA GLU A 802 10.38 -25.21 -16.25
C GLU A 802 11.54 -24.36 -15.71
N SER A 803 11.44 -23.03 -15.81
CA SER A 803 12.52 -22.13 -15.39
C SER A 803 12.88 -22.23 -13.90
N GLY A 804 11.92 -22.57 -13.04
CA GLY A 804 12.07 -22.48 -11.58
C GLY A 804 12.21 -21.03 -11.08
N ARG A 805 11.79 -20.04 -11.88
CA ARG A 805 12.00 -18.60 -11.63
C ARG A 805 10.70 -17.79 -11.51
N LEU A 806 9.57 -18.47 -11.42
CA LEU A 806 8.28 -17.86 -11.09
C LEU A 806 8.12 -17.74 -9.56
N THR A 807 7.34 -16.77 -9.11
CA THR A 807 6.82 -16.76 -7.73
C THR A 807 5.65 -17.74 -7.62
N ASP A 808 5.17 -18.07 -6.42
CA ASP A 808 3.95 -18.91 -6.25
C ASP A 808 2.74 -18.35 -7.04
N ALA A 809 2.57 -17.02 -7.01
CA ALA A 809 1.52 -16.35 -7.79
C ALA A 809 1.79 -16.45 -9.30
N GLY A 810 3.06 -16.33 -9.72
CA GLY A 810 3.48 -16.51 -11.11
C GLY A 810 3.23 -17.92 -11.63
N GLU A 811 3.56 -18.93 -10.84
CA GLU A 811 3.33 -20.33 -11.19
C GLU A 811 1.84 -20.62 -11.34
N ALA A 812 1.00 -20.14 -10.42
CA ALA A 812 -0.44 -20.24 -10.53
C ALA A 812 -0.98 -19.53 -11.80
N PHE A 813 -0.50 -18.32 -12.08
CA PHE A 813 -0.90 -17.53 -13.25
C PHE A 813 -0.52 -18.22 -14.56
N VAL A 814 0.74 -18.63 -14.71
CA VAL A 814 1.25 -19.29 -15.92
C VAL A 814 0.63 -20.67 -16.10
N THR A 815 0.34 -21.40 -15.01
CA THR A 815 -0.37 -22.69 -15.08
C THR A 815 -1.77 -22.52 -15.68
N VAL A 816 -2.50 -21.47 -15.31
CA VAL A 816 -3.83 -21.18 -15.87
C VAL A 816 -3.74 -20.77 -17.35
N MET A 817 -2.72 -19.98 -17.72
CA MET A 817 -2.43 -19.69 -19.13
C MET A 817 -2.21 -20.99 -19.92
N GLY A 818 -1.40 -21.90 -19.36
CA GLY A 818 -1.11 -23.22 -19.96
C GLY A 818 -2.36 -24.06 -20.16
N ARG A 819 -3.20 -24.22 -19.13
CA ARG A 819 -4.48 -24.95 -19.24
C ARG A 819 -5.42 -24.38 -20.29
N THR A 820 -5.46 -23.04 -20.40
CA THR A 820 -6.27 -22.34 -21.41
C THR A 820 -5.77 -22.69 -22.81
N LEU A 821 -4.46 -22.64 -23.01
CA LEU A 821 -3.85 -22.89 -24.31
C LEU A 821 -3.87 -24.37 -24.71
N GLU A 822 -3.75 -25.29 -23.76
CA GLU A 822 -3.84 -26.74 -24.00
C GLU A 822 -5.17 -27.10 -24.67
N ALA A 823 -6.28 -26.50 -24.22
CA ALA A 823 -7.59 -26.66 -24.85
C ALA A 823 -7.61 -26.15 -26.31
N TRP A 824 -6.90 -25.07 -26.62
CA TRP A 824 -6.84 -24.51 -27.98
C TRP A 824 -5.86 -25.26 -28.90
N CYS A 825 -4.80 -25.84 -28.34
CA CYS A 825 -3.89 -26.71 -29.06
C CYS A 825 -4.57 -28.00 -29.56
N ALA A 826 -5.60 -28.47 -28.86
CA ALA A 826 -6.39 -29.64 -29.27
C ALA A 826 -7.36 -29.37 -30.45
N GLU A 827 -7.56 -28.11 -30.85
CA GLU A 827 -8.47 -27.78 -31.95
C GLU A 827 -7.88 -28.12 -33.32
N PRO A 828 -8.64 -28.75 -34.23
CA PRO A 828 -8.12 -29.12 -35.54
C PRO A 828 -7.84 -27.88 -36.41
N VAL A 829 -6.77 -27.95 -37.21
CA VAL A 829 -6.39 -26.95 -38.22
C VAL A 829 -6.07 -27.70 -39.53
N PRO A 830 -6.33 -27.12 -40.72
CA PRO A 830 -5.90 -27.72 -41.98
C PRO A 830 -4.40 -28.02 -42.03
N ALA A 831 -4.02 -29.16 -42.62
CA ALA A 831 -2.64 -29.65 -42.63
C ALA A 831 -1.66 -28.69 -43.35
N ASP A 832 -2.11 -28.02 -44.42
CA ASP A 832 -1.32 -27.02 -45.15
C ASP A 832 -1.02 -25.78 -44.29
N ALA A 833 -1.96 -25.39 -43.43
CA ALA A 833 -1.78 -24.29 -42.50
C ALA A 833 -0.80 -24.66 -41.38
N GLU A 834 -0.87 -25.89 -40.86
CA GLU A 834 0.09 -26.42 -39.88
C GLU A 834 1.51 -26.48 -40.45
N GLU A 835 1.69 -26.98 -41.69
CA GLU A 835 2.99 -27.05 -42.36
C GLU A 835 3.60 -25.65 -42.56
N ARG A 836 2.80 -24.68 -43.01
CA ARG A 836 3.25 -23.30 -43.18
C ARG A 836 3.62 -22.64 -41.85
N ALA A 837 2.86 -22.91 -40.80
CA ALA A 837 3.14 -22.42 -39.45
C ALA A 837 4.44 -23.00 -38.89
N ALA A 838 4.65 -24.31 -39.03
CA ALA A 838 5.89 -24.98 -38.62
C ALA A 838 7.09 -24.43 -39.39
N ALA A 839 7.00 -24.32 -40.72
CA ALA A 839 8.07 -23.75 -41.53
C ALA A 839 8.41 -22.30 -41.15
N ALA A 840 7.42 -21.50 -40.73
CA ALA A 840 7.68 -20.15 -40.22
C ALA A 840 8.38 -20.15 -38.86
N ALA A 841 8.00 -21.06 -37.95
CA ALA A 841 8.65 -21.23 -36.65
C ALA A 841 10.10 -21.71 -36.79
N ASP A 842 10.36 -22.68 -37.68
CA ASP A 842 11.70 -23.19 -37.97
C ASP A 842 12.62 -22.11 -38.55
N ARG A 843 12.11 -21.32 -39.50
CA ARG A 843 12.85 -20.16 -40.04
C ARG A 843 13.17 -19.13 -38.96
N HIS A 844 12.25 -18.88 -38.03
CA HIS A 844 12.51 -17.96 -36.93
C HIS A 844 13.57 -18.50 -35.97
N LEU A 845 13.45 -19.78 -35.58
CA LEU A 845 14.43 -20.43 -34.70
C LEU A 845 15.82 -20.49 -35.33
N ALA A 846 15.93 -20.73 -36.64
CA ALA A 846 17.18 -20.69 -37.37
C ALA A 846 17.83 -19.29 -37.29
N ARG A 847 17.09 -18.22 -37.62
CA ARG A 847 17.60 -16.84 -37.49
C ARG A 847 18.00 -16.50 -36.05
N TRP A 848 17.21 -16.94 -35.06
CA TRP A 848 17.55 -16.74 -33.65
C TRP A 848 18.87 -17.43 -33.29
N ARG A 849 19.13 -18.64 -33.79
CA ARG A 849 20.39 -19.38 -33.54
C ARG A 849 21.60 -18.78 -34.26
N GLU A 850 21.40 -18.19 -35.44
CA GLU A 850 22.45 -17.63 -36.29
C GLU A 850 22.82 -16.17 -35.96
N ARG A 851 22.19 -15.56 -34.94
CA ARG A 851 22.42 -14.16 -34.57
C ARG A 851 23.89 -13.89 -34.17
N PRO A 852 24.50 -12.80 -34.64
CA PRO A 852 25.86 -12.44 -34.27
C PRO A 852 25.87 -11.67 -32.95
N ASP A 853 25.93 -12.36 -31.80
CA ASP A 853 26.35 -11.77 -30.53
C ASP A 853 26.94 -12.82 -29.57
N GLY A 854 28.18 -12.56 -29.13
CA GLY A 854 29.10 -13.47 -28.43
C GLY A 854 28.81 -13.76 -26.95
N GLU A 855 27.59 -14.17 -26.60
CA GLU A 855 27.34 -14.90 -25.36
C GLU A 855 26.88 -16.32 -25.69
N THR A 856 27.61 -17.32 -25.23
CA THR A 856 27.15 -18.72 -25.18
C THR A 856 25.89 -18.78 -24.31
N VAL A 857 24.72 -18.56 -24.92
CA VAL A 857 23.43 -18.82 -24.29
C VAL A 857 23.28 -20.33 -24.24
N THR A 858 23.58 -20.94 -23.10
CA THR A 858 23.04 -22.27 -22.79
C THR A 858 21.54 -22.20 -22.92
N VAL A 859 21.01 -22.82 -23.96
CA VAL A 859 19.58 -23.13 -24.08
C VAL A 859 19.24 -24.00 -22.87
N ARG A 860 18.61 -23.41 -21.86
CA ARG A 860 17.90 -24.15 -20.82
C ARG A 860 16.44 -24.22 -21.21
#